data_AF-A0A316M5M4-F1
#
_entry.id   AF-A0A316M5M4-F1
#
_cell.length_a   1.000
_cell.length_b   1.000
_cell.length_c   1.000
_cell.angle_alpha   90.00
_cell.angle_beta   90.00
_cell.angle_gamma   90.00
#
_symmetry.space_group_name_H-M   'P 1'
#
loop_
_entity.id
_entity.type
_entity.pdbx_description
1 polymer ?
#
loop_
_entity_poly.entity_id
_entity_poly.type
_entity_poly.pdbx_seq_one_letter_code
_entity_poly.pdbx_strand_id
1 'polypeptide(L)'
;MKINSKTLFKSMIMGALIVTQLSFGVKAGAQELNESDYKNGTLPSLKEYKKEADKVWTPKQETRIFVVENEAFELNKDVVLKDAANFAKELNVVTNKKVDLNNVVFGNKSLVKNGDIVLELLGKQSTNSIEEKRMVEEGYTINVDDVVTVKANSDIGIFYGQRTILQSLKSKGNLMYGNIKDFPDVSERAFHIDIARKYYTKDWIIQRIKDMSWMKLNTVQIHFSENEGFRLESKVHPEVMSSQYITQEEMKEIIQVAKDNKVKIIPSFDTPGHLKQALKTHPEFQLPTRYSGKESKALDITNPDARKFVKDLYKEFAELFKDSTDFHIGGDEFIDFDRTRNYPILTEYAQNKYGSTGTWYDTYIEFTNEISNYVKELGFVPRVWNDAHYRIGAAHQPNLELNKDIIITYWTSWHKNMASLKTFLEKGHKVINYNDSKFYYVLGEAAGYTYPTAGKIYNSSWHPGQFPWRNKAADSVNYKQDMEYPYSEQLLGVSYAIWSDRPNAQTEEEVAKGIYLALREMAETTYNSQNRKDYSFQQFQNTVNTLGNSLDYNNEVSSLPTGKPIQVKVVKSKLDELVKKAKEINNELYTEESIKNLSEAIFDAEKILNDNSVTQEKVDEVASILEKAMDNLKEKVVENTKDENTTKLEDTKIQKNDNAVQNGNSILPKTGDDDLKIYLMIVAAISVIGIVILRKNKKQSLQ
;
A
#
# COMPACT_ATOMS: atom_id res chain seq x y z
N MET A 1 22.86 -61.96 -8.70
CA MET A 1 22.35 -60.84 -9.53
C MET A 1 20.96 -61.19 -10.04
N LYS A 2 19.92 -60.64 -9.41
CA LYS A 2 18.53 -60.67 -9.89
C LYS A 2 18.10 -59.21 -10.02
N ILE A 3 17.93 -58.74 -11.25
CA ILE A 3 17.42 -57.40 -11.55
C ILE A 3 15.91 -57.54 -11.76
N ASN A 4 15.17 -56.73 -11.01
CA ASN A 4 13.73 -56.79 -10.86
C ASN A 4 13.03 -56.00 -11.97
N SER A 5 12.19 -56.67 -12.76
CA SER A 5 11.41 -56.11 -13.86
C SER A 5 10.14 -55.40 -13.33
N LYS A 6 10.29 -54.15 -12.88
CA LYS A 6 9.15 -53.26 -12.57
C LYS A 6 9.35 -51.83 -13.09
N THR A 7 9.90 -51.70 -14.30
CA THR A 7 10.10 -50.39 -14.94
C THR A 7 9.75 -50.41 -16.43
N LEU A 8 8.67 -51.09 -16.80
CA LEU A 8 8.12 -51.01 -18.17
C LEU A 8 6.59 -51.12 -18.26
N PHE A 9 5.88 -50.82 -17.15
CA PHE A 9 4.41 -50.81 -17.11
C PHE A 9 3.83 -49.57 -16.40
N LYS A 10 4.51 -48.42 -16.51
CA LYS A 10 4.03 -47.12 -16.00
C LYS A 10 4.15 -45.96 -17.00
N SER A 11 4.53 -46.21 -18.26
CA SER A 11 4.63 -45.17 -19.30
C SER A 11 3.46 -45.16 -20.30
N MET A 12 2.34 -45.82 -20.00
CA MET A 12 1.18 -45.87 -20.89
C MET A 12 -0.18 -45.59 -20.22
N ILE A 13 -0.16 -45.03 -19.00
CA ILE A 13 -1.32 -44.44 -18.32
C ILE A 13 -0.87 -43.10 -17.71
N MET A 14 -0.38 -42.20 -18.55
CA MET A 14 -0.07 -40.79 -18.21
C MET A 14 -0.05 -39.95 -19.50
N GLY A 15 -0.93 -40.28 -20.44
CA GLY A 15 -0.98 -39.71 -21.79
C GLY A 15 -2.41 -39.64 -22.34
N ALA A 16 -3.39 -39.39 -21.46
CA ALA A 16 -4.79 -39.18 -21.79
C ALA A 16 -5.49 -38.28 -20.75
N LEU A 17 -4.81 -37.21 -20.32
CA LEU A 17 -5.38 -36.18 -19.43
C LEU A 17 -4.81 -34.80 -19.75
N ILE A 18 -4.54 -34.55 -21.03
CA ILE A 18 -4.32 -33.22 -21.62
C ILE A 18 -4.98 -33.30 -23.00
N VAL A 19 -5.74 -32.25 -23.36
CA VAL A 19 -6.65 -32.15 -24.52
C VAL A 19 -8.06 -32.71 -24.28
N THR A 20 -8.75 -32.09 -23.32
CA THR A 20 -10.15 -31.68 -23.55
C THR A 20 -10.25 -30.22 -23.10
N GLN A 21 -9.82 -29.31 -23.99
CA GLN A 21 -10.47 -28.01 -24.09
C GLN A 21 -11.92 -28.29 -24.50
N LEU A 22 -12.75 -28.61 -23.51
CA LEU A 22 -14.17 -28.40 -23.64
C LEU A 22 -14.35 -26.89 -23.57
N SER A 23 -14.42 -26.29 -24.75
CA SER A 23 -15.18 -25.08 -25.01
C SER A 23 -16.64 -25.30 -24.58
N PHE A 24 -16.87 -25.35 -23.27
CA PHE A 24 -18.13 -24.91 -22.71
C PHE A 24 -18.12 -23.40 -22.92
N GLY A 25 -18.77 -22.98 -24.01
CA GLY A 25 -19.35 -21.66 -24.07
C GLY A 25 -20.26 -21.53 -22.86
N VAL A 26 -19.72 -21.01 -21.77
CA VAL A 26 -20.48 -20.36 -20.74
C VAL A 26 -21.23 -19.29 -21.49
N LYS A 27 -22.53 -19.50 -21.73
CA LYS A 27 -23.43 -18.37 -21.87
C LYS A 27 -23.09 -17.49 -20.68
N ALA A 28 -22.51 -16.33 -20.94
CA ALA A 28 -22.44 -15.25 -19.97
C ALA A 28 -23.90 -14.86 -19.65
N GLY A 29 -24.55 -15.68 -18.82
CA GLY A 29 -25.62 -15.18 -17.98
C GLY A 29 -24.94 -14.16 -17.10
N ALA A 30 -25.44 -12.93 -17.11
CA ALA A 30 -24.98 -11.88 -16.22
C ALA A 30 -24.97 -12.46 -14.81
N GLN A 31 -23.77 -12.78 -14.31
CA GLN A 31 -23.59 -13.16 -12.92
C GLN A 31 -23.93 -11.87 -12.17
N GLU A 32 -25.02 -11.88 -11.41
CA GLU A 32 -25.38 -10.74 -10.56
C GLU A 32 -24.12 -10.32 -9.81
N LEU A 33 -23.74 -9.07 -10.01
CA LEU A 33 -22.59 -8.46 -9.39
C LEU A 33 -22.89 -8.33 -7.88
N ASN A 34 -22.66 -9.42 -7.15
CA ASN A 34 -22.94 -9.55 -5.72
C ASN A 34 -21.95 -8.71 -4.91
N GLU A 35 -22.46 -7.84 -4.04
CA GLU A 35 -21.67 -6.95 -3.19
C GLU A 35 -20.66 -7.70 -2.33
N SER A 36 -21.06 -8.86 -1.78
CA SER A 36 -20.19 -9.68 -0.93
C SER A 36 -18.96 -10.20 -1.71
N ASP A 37 -19.14 -10.61 -2.96
CA ASP A 37 -18.05 -11.11 -3.80
C ASP A 37 -17.09 -10.01 -4.25
N TYR A 38 -17.54 -8.76 -4.29
CA TYR A 38 -16.68 -7.59 -4.55
C TYR A 38 -15.94 -7.16 -3.30
N LYS A 39 -16.64 -7.04 -2.16
CA LYS A 39 -16.08 -6.75 -0.83
C LYS A 39 -14.91 -7.70 -0.49
N ASN A 40 -15.10 -8.98 -0.79
CA ASN A 40 -14.14 -10.06 -0.52
C ASN A 40 -13.13 -10.32 -1.67
N GLY A 41 -13.14 -9.49 -2.72
CA GLY A 41 -12.25 -9.61 -3.89
C GLY A 41 -10.86 -9.00 -3.70
N THR A 42 -10.58 -8.48 -2.51
CA THR A 42 -9.33 -7.82 -2.10
C THR A 42 -8.78 -8.49 -0.84
N LEU A 43 -7.52 -8.23 -0.53
CA LEU A 43 -6.82 -8.68 0.66
C LEU A 43 -5.99 -7.51 1.25
N PRO A 44 -6.33 -7.00 2.44
CA PRO A 44 -7.50 -7.37 3.23
C PRO A 44 -8.82 -7.08 2.51
N SER A 45 -9.87 -7.82 2.86
CA SER A 45 -11.23 -7.56 2.40
C SER A 45 -11.67 -6.16 2.80
N LEU A 46 -12.51 -5.52 1.97
CA LEU A 46 -12.96 -4.15 2.22
C LEU A 46 -13.78 -4.10 3.51
N LYS A 47 -13.53 -3.10 4.36
CA LYS A 47 -14.34 -2.89 5.58
C LYS A 47 -15.78 -2.53 5.23
N GLU A 48 -15.97 -1.53 4.37
CA GLU A 48 -17.27 -1.09 3.88
C GLU A 48 -17.27 -1.00 2.35
N TYR A 49 -18.29 -1.57 1.70
CA TYR A 49 -18.60 -1.37 0.29
C TYR A 49 -20.11 -1.22 0.15
N LYS A 50 -20.55 -0.19 -0.58
CA LYS A 50 -21.94 0.06 -0.92
C LYS A 50 -22.06 0.23 -2.43
N LYS A 51 -22.77 -0.69 -3.10
CA LYS A 51 -23.03 -0.60 -4.54
C LYS A 51 -23.98 0.55 -4.83
N GLU A 52 -23.73 1.24 -5.93
CA GLU A 52 -24.63 2.29 -6.42
C GLU A 52 -25.32 1.92 -7.73
N ALA A 53 -24.69 1.11 -8.58
CA ALA A 53 -25.27 0.68 -9.85
C ALA A 53 -24.74 -0.69 -10.29
N ASP A 54 -25.52 -1.38 -11.13
CA ASP A 54 -25.08 -2.54 -11.92
C ASP A 54 -24.19 -2.12 -13.10
N LYS A 55 -23.16 -1.33 -12.80
CA LYS A 55 -22.18 -0.81 -13.77
C LYS A 55 -20.77 -1.11 -13.29
N VAL A 56 -19.85 -1.16 -14.24
CA VAL A 56 -18.44 -1.36 -13.98
C VAL A 56 -17.60 -0.34 -14.73
N TRP A 57 -16.52 0.08 -14.10
CA TRP A 57 -15.47 0.91 -14.68
C TRP A 57 -14.28 0.03 -15.06
N THR A 58 -13.67 0.31 -16.22
CA THR A 58 -12.45 -0.35 -16.68
C THR A 58 -11.48 0.69 -17.25
N PRO A 59 -10.16 0.55 -17.03
CA PRO A 59 -9.16 1.42 -17.65
C PRO A 59 -9.25 1.39 -19.19
N LYS A 60 -9.07 2.54 -19.82
CA LYS A 60 -9.02 2.73 -21.28
C LYS A 60 -7.74 3.46 -21.70
N GLN A 61 -7.45 3.52 -23.00
CA GLN A 61 -6.21 4.14 -23.51
C GLN A 61 -6.06 5.62 -23.12
N GLU A 62 -7.18 6.31 -22.94
CA GLU A 62 -7.28 7.69 -22.51
C GLU A 62 -7.28 7.87 -20.98
N THR A 63 -7.35 6.79 -20.19
CA THR A 63 -7.34 6.87 -18.72
C THR A 63 -6.04 7.52 -18.24
N ARG A 64 -6.19 8.53 -17.39
CA ARG A 64 -5.08 9.20 -16.71
C ARG A 64 -5.12 8.89 -15.23
N ILE A 65 -3.95 8.86 -14.61
CA ILE A 65 -3.87 9.00 -13.15
C ILE A 65 -3.75 10.50 -12.88
N PHE A 66 -4.80 11.09 -12.31
CA PHE A 66 -4.90 12.51 -12.05
C PHE A 66 -4.68 12.79 -10.55
N VAL A 67 -3.61 13.50 -10.21
CA VAL A 67 -3.37 13.94 -8.83
C VAL A 67 -3.87 15.37 -8.64
N VAL A 68 -4.74 15.58 -7.66
CA VAL A 68 -5.34 16.91 -7.40
C VAL A 68 -4.33 17.81 -6.69
N GLU A 69 -4.06 18.99 -7.26
CA GLU A 69 -3.28 20.04 -6.60
C GLU A 69 -4.12 20.74 -5.53
N ASN A 70 -3.64 20.70 -4.30
CA ASN A 70 -4.15 21.44 -3.14
C ASN A 70 -3.01 21.62 -2.12
N GLU A 71 -3.29 22.26 -0.99
CA GLU A 71 -2.28 22.53 0.05
C GLU A 71 -1.62 21.26 0.59
N ALA A 72 -2.40 20.21 0.86
CA ALA A 72 -1.88 18.96 1.39
C ALA A 72 -0.99 18.22 0.36
N PHE A 73 -1.36 18.28 -0.93
CA PHE A 73 -0.54 17.78 -2.02
C PHE A 73 0.79 18.51 -2.10
N GLU A 74 0.83 19.84 -2.04
CA GLU A 74 2.09 20.59 -2.15
C GLU A 74 3.08 20.25 -1.01
N LEU A 75 2.58 19.95 0.19
CA LEU A 75 3.41 19.48 1.31
C LEU A 75 3.98 18.06 1.12
N ASN A 76 3.38 17.24 0.25
CA ASN A 76 3.72 15.83 0.07
C ASN A 76 3.99 15.46 -1.40
N LYS A 77 4.26 16.47 -2.24
CA LYS A 77 4.23 16.39 -3.71
C LYS A 77 5.10 15.28 -4.26
N ASP A 78 6.35 15.22 -3.84
CA ASP A 78 7.33 14.25 -4.35
C ASP A 78 6.92 12.81 -4.03
N VAL A 79 6.41 12.57 -2.82
CA VAL A 79 5.97 11.25 -2.37
C VAL A 79 4.72 10.81 -3.15
N VAL A 80 3.71 11.67 -3.22
CA VAL A 80 2.44 11.34 -3.90
C VAL A 80 2.65 11.13 -5.39
N LEU A 81 3.49 11.96 -6.05
CA LEU A 81 3.79 11.82 -7.47
C LEU A 81 4.65 10.58 -7.76
N LYS A 82 5.60 10.24 -6.89
CA LYS A 82 6.37 8.99 -6.98
C LYS A 82 5.46 7.77 -6.88
N ASP A 83 4.55 7.76 -5.90
CA ASP A 83 3.61 6.66 -5.69
C ASP A 83 2.63 6.53 -6.87
N ALA A 84 2.10 7.65 -7.37
CA ALA A 84 1.25 7.66 -8.56
C ALA A 84 1.96 7.12 -9.81
N ALA A 85 3.25 7.44 -9.98
CA ALA A 85 4.05 6.92 -11.09
C ALA A 85 4.37 5.42 -10.95
N ASN A 86 4.55 4.92 -9.73
CA ASN A 86 4.68 3.48 -9.49
C ASN A 86 3.34 2.75 -9.74
N PHE A 87 2.24 3.33 -9.29
CA PHE A 87 0.89 2.82 -9.53
C PHE A 87 0.57 2.70 -11.03
N ALA A 88 1.00 3.67 -11.84
CA ALA A 88 0.91 3.62 -13.30
C ALA A 88 1.56 2.36 -13.89
N LYS A 89 2.77 2.03 -13.44
CA LYS A 89 3.50 0.82 -13.87
C LYS A 89 2.77 -0.44 -13.46
N GLU A 90 2.23 -0.47 -12.24
CA GLU A 90 1.50 -1.62 -11.73
C GLU A 90 0.18 -1.84 -12.48
N LEU A 91 -0.52 -0.77 -12.84
CA LEU A 91 -1.70 -0.86 -13.70
C LEU A 91 -1.35 -1.42 -15.07
N ASN A 92 -0.21 -1.06 -15.66
CA ASN A 92 0.27 -1.67 -16.90
C ASN A 92 0.48 -3.19 -16.74
N VAL A 93 0.99 -3.65 -15.59
CA VAL A 93 1.13 -5.09 -15.32
C VAL A 93 -0.24 -5.76 -15.16
N VAL A 94 -1.13 -5.20 -14.32
CA VAL A 94 -2.46 -5.76 -14.05
C VAL A 94 -3.33 -5.83 -15.30
N THR A 95 -3.22 -4.85 -16.20
CA THR A 95 -3.97 -4.81 -17.47
C THR A 95 -3.30 -5.60 -18.60
N ASN A 96 -2.20 -6.31 -18.33
CA ASN A 96 -1.39 -7.01 -19.32
C ASN A 96 -0.91 -6.10 -20.47
N LYS A 97 -0.59 -4.83 -20.16
CA LYS A 97 -0.14 -3.79 -21.10
C LYS A 97 -1.08 -3.54 -22.27
N LYS A 98 -2.36 -3.90 -22.15
CA LYS A 98 -3.38 -3.60 -23.17
C LYS A 98 -3.72 -2.12 -23.25
N VAL A 99 -3.37 -1.38 -22.21
CA VAL A 99 -3.60 0.05 -22.04
C VAL A 99 -2.28 0.65 -21.57
N ASP A 100 -1.79 1.71 -22.24
CA ASP A 100 -0.60 2.43 -21.77
C ASP A 100 -0.99 3.47 -20.73
N LEU A 101 -0.80 3.12 -19.46
CA LEU A 101 -1.21 3.93 -18.32
C LEU A 101 -0.08 4.76 -17.71
N ASN A 102 1.02 4.99 -18.44
CA ASN A 102 2.13 5.85 -18.00
C ASN A 102 1.78 7.35 -17.94
N ASN A 103 0.51 7.70 -18.12
CA ASN A 103 0.01 9.07 -18.15
C ASN A 103 -0.41 9.54 -16.75
N VAL A 104 0.59 9.92 -15.94
CA VAL A 104 0.36 10.60 -14.67
C VAL A 104 0.32 12.11 -14.90
N VAL A 105 -0.79 12.73 -14.52
CA VAL A 105 -0.97 14.19 -14.59
C VAL A 105 -1.33 14.73 -13.21
N PHE A 106 -1.03 16.00 -12.97
CA PHE A 106 -1.47 16.69 -11.76
C PHE A 106 -1.91 18.12 -12.06
N GLY A 107 -2.90 18.63 -11.34
CA GLY A 107 -3.44 19.96 -11.59
C GLY A 107 -4.70 20.28 -10.79
N ASN A 108 -5.34 21.39 -11.14
CA ASN A 108 -6.63 21.77 -10.56
C ASN A 108 -7.69 20.69 -10.82
N LYS A 109 -8.51 20.37 -9.82
CA LYS A 109 -9.60 19.40 -9.89
C LYS A 109 -10.58 19.65 -11.06
N SER A 110 -10.73 20.91 -11.49
CA SER A 110 -11.54 21.29 -12.66
C SER A 110 -11.08 20.68 -13.99
N LEU A 111 -9.89 20.07 -14.03
CA LEU A 111 -9.31 19.41 -15.20
C LEU A 111 -9.49 17.88 -15.22
N VAL A 112 -10.15 17.32 -14.20
CA VAL A 112 -10.55 15.91 -14.15
C VAL A 112 -11.56 15.63 -15.28
N LYS A 113 -11.45 14.46 -15.91
CA LYS A 113 -12.31 14.03 -17.01
C LYS A 113 -12.83 12.61 -16.76
N ASN A 114 -13.92 12.26 -17.41
CA ASN A 114 -14.43 10.88 -17.41
C ASN A 114 -13.33 9.90 -17.84
N GLY A 115 -13.26 8.77 -17.14
CA GLY A 115 -12.22 7.76 -17.35
C GLY A 115 -10.93 7.96 -16.56
N ASP A 116 -10.78 9.07 -15.81
CA ASP A 116 -9.63 9.27 -14.93
C ASP A 116 -9.71 8.40 -13.65
N ILE A 117 -8.54 8.06 -13.12
CA ILE A 117 -8.34 7.66 -11.73
C ILE A 117 -7.78 8.87 -10.98
N VAL A 118 -8.57 9.45 -10.08
CA VAL A 118 -8.24 10.66 -9.33
C VAL A 118 -7.68 10.30 -7.96
N LEU A 119 -6.54 10.89 -7.59
CA LEU A 119 -5.93 10.80 -6.27
C LEU A 119 -6.00 12.18 -5.60
N GLU A 120 -6.74 12.28 -4.50
CA GLU A 120 -6.98 13.54 -3.79
C GLU A 120 -6.56 13.42 -2.31
N LEU A 121 -5.38 13.96 -1.99
CA LEU A 121 -4.88 14.06 -0.62
C LEU A 121 -5.56 15.22 0.09
N LEU A 122 -6.22 14.95 1.22
CA LEU A 122 -6.97 15.95 1.99
C LEU A 122 -6.14 16.59 3.11
N GLY A 123 -5.02 15.97 3.49
CA GLY A 123 -4.21 16.38 4.63
C GLY A 123 -4.74 15.86 5.97
N LYS A 124 -3.85 15.80 6.97
CA LYS A 124 -4.17 15.26 8.29
C LYS A 124 -5.15 16.18 9.02
N GLN A 125 -6.20 15.60 9.56
CA GLN A 125 -7.17 16.28 10.41
C GLN A 125 -6.99 15.85 11.87
N SER A 126 -7.24 16.75 12.81
CA SER A 126 -7.28 16.41 14.24
C SER A 126 -8.54 15.61 14.52
N THR A 127 -8.43 14.52 15.27
CA THR A 127 -9.55 13.64 15.63
C THR A 127 -9.48 13.26 17.10
N ASN A 128 -10.62 12.86 17.67
CA ASN A 128 -10.74 12.57 19.11
C ASN A 128 -11.06 11.09 19.40
N SER A 129 -11.37 10.28 18.38
CA SER A 129 -11.57 8.83 18.52
C SER A 129 -10.49 8.02 17.80
N ILE A 130 -10.25 6.80 18.30
CA ILE A 130 -9.20 5.92 17.75
C ILE A 130 -9.52 5.42 16.34
N GLU A 131 -10.79 5.16 16.03
CA GLU A 131 -11.20 4.74 14.68
C GLU A 131 -11.03 5.87 13.67
N GLU A 132 -11.41 7.11 14.04
CA GLU A 132 -11.14 8.29 13.21
C GLU A 132 -9.64 8.51 13.04
N LYS A 133 -8.83 8.28 14.07
CA LYS A 133 -7.37 8.36 13.96
C LYS A 133 -6.83 7.36 12.94
N ARG A 134 -7.27 6.11 12.98
CA ARG A 134 -6.89 5.09 11.97
C ARG A 134 -7.37 5.45 10.57
N MET A 135 -8.58 6.01 10.46
CA MET A 135 -9.10 6.55 9.20
C MET A 135 -8.22 7.70 8.67
N VAL A 136 -7.76 8.59 9.55
CA VAL A 136 -6.88 9.72 9.17
C VAL A 136 -5.47 9.28 8.82
N GLU A 137 -4.92 8.30 9.53
CA GLU A 137 -3.53 7.85 9.37
C GLU A 137 -3.35 6.91 8.19
N GLU A 138 -4.27 5.97 7.97
CA GLU A 138 -4.12 4.89 6.98
C GLU A 138 -5.37 4.68 6.11
N GLY A 139 -6.51 5.24 6.50
CA GLY A 139 -7.79 5.03 5.83
C GLY A 139 -7.95 5.83 4.55
N TYR A 140 -8.89 5.37 3.74
CA TYR A 140 -9.22 5.99 2.46
C TYR A 140 -10.67 5.71 2.07
N THR A 141 -11.19 6.52 1.15
CA THR A 141 -12.44 6.26 0.46
C THR A 141 -12.20 6.16 -1.04
N ILE A 142 -12.93 5.27 -1.71
CA ILE A 142 -12.95 5.19 -3.17
C ILE A 142 -14.40 5.34 -3.63
N ASN A 143 -14.67 6.34 -4.48
CA ASN A 143 -15.90 6.40 -5.25
C ASN A 143 -15.62 5.91 -6.67
N VAL A 144 -16.35 4.89 -7.12
CA VAL A 144 -16.26 4.35 -8.47
C VAL A 144 -17.50 4.75 -9.26
N ASP A 145 -17.32 5.65 -10.23
CA ASP A 145 -18.34 6.09 -11.18
C ASP A 145 -17.70 6.19 -12.58
N ASP A 146 -18.15 7.11 -13.45
CA ASP A 146 -17.45 7.51 -14.67
C ASP A 146 -16.01 8.01 -14.39
N VAL A 147 -15.75 8.46 -13.16
CA VAL A 147 -14.43 8.77 -12.61
C VAL A 147 -14.19 7.93 -11.36
N VAL A 148 -12.99 7.38 -11.21
CA VAL A 148 -12.61 6.64 -10.00
C VAL A 148 -11.86 7.58 -9.08
N THR A 149 -12.43 7.96 -7.94
CA THR A 149 -11.82 8.94 -7.03
C THR A 149 -11.38 8.30 -5.72
N VAL A 150 -10.08 8.33 -5.44
CA VAL A 150 -9.48 7.98 -4.14
C VAL A 150 -9.26 9.26 -3.33
N LYS A 151 -9.80 9.30 -2.11
CA LYS A 151 -9.54 10.36 -1.13
C LYS A 151 -8.95 9.77 0.14
N ALA A 152 -7.96 10.44 0.71
CA ALA A 152 -7.40 10.09 2.00
C ALA A 152 -6.78 11.31 2.70
N ASN A 153 -6.62 11.23 4.02
CA ASN A 153 -5.98 12.28 4.82
C ASN A 153 -4.44 12.15 4.88
N SER A 154 -3.90 11.01 4.46
CA SER A 154 -2.46 10.74 4.43
C SER A 154 -2.03 10.18 3.06
N ASP A 155 -0.73 10.30 2.76
CA ASP A 155 -0.12 9.65 1.60
C ASP A 155 -0.22 8.11 1.69
N ILE A 156 -0.16 7.55 2.90
CA ILE A 156 -0.39 6.12 3.16
C ILE A 156 -1.79 5.70 2.73
N GLY A 157 -2.83 6.48 3.08
CA GLY A 157 -4.20 6.18 2.67
C GLY A 157 -4.39 6.26 1.15
N ILE A 158 -3.76 7.25 0.47
CA ILE A 158 -3.74 7.30 -1.00
C ILE A 158 -3.09 6.04 -1.56
N PHE A 159 -1.94 5.64 -1.04
CA PHE A 159 -1.22 4.45 -1.47
C PHE A 159 -2.02 3.15 -1.23
N TYR A 160 -2.70 3.01 -0.09
CA TYR A 160 -3.57 1.87 0.20
C TYR A 160 -4.83 1.83 -0.69
N GLY A 161 -5.38 2.98 -1.05
CA GLY A 161 -6.43 3.07 -2.06
C GLY A 161 -5.98 2.55 -3.43
N GLN A 162 -4.74 2.84 -3.83
CA GLN A 162 -4.14 2.27 -5.04
C GLN A 162 -4.00 0.75 -4.95
N ARG A 163 -3.55 0.19 -3.81
CA ARG A 163 -3.48 -1.27 -3.60
C ARG A 163 -4.84 -1.92 -3.86
N THR A 164 -5.90 -1.32 -3.33
CA THR A 164 -7.27 -1.80 -3.52
C THR A 164 -7.71 -1.76 -4.98
N ILE A 165 -7.44 -0.67 -5.71
CA ILE A 165 -7.73 -0.61 -7.16
C ILE A 165 -6.99 -1.72 -7.92
N LEU A 166 -5.69 -1.90 -7.67
CA LEU A 166 -4.88 -2.93 -8.32
C LEU A 166 -5.42 -4.33 -8.05
N GLN A 167 -5.77 -4.63 -6.80
CA GLN A 167 -6.31 -5.92 -6.41
C GLN A 167 -7.68 -6.19 -7.03
N SER A 168 -8.59 -5.21 -7.02
CA SER A 168 -9.91 -5.35 -7.65
C SER A 168 -9.80 -5.56 -9.16
N LEU A 169 -8.91 -4.83 -9.84
CA LEU A 169 -8.65 -5.04 -11.27
C LEU A 169 -8.00 -6.41 -11.53
N LYS A 170 -7.07 -6.85 -10.68
CA LYS A 170 -6.44 -8.17 -10.80
C LYS A 170 -7.44 -9.31 -10.58
N SER A 171 -8.37 -9.16 -9.63
CA SER A 171 -9.31 -10.22 -9.27
C SER A 171 -10.56 -10.27 -10.16
N LYS A 172 -11.06 -9.12 -10.63
CA LYS A 172 -12.31 -9.03 -11.40
C LYS A 172 -12.15 -8.50 -12.82
N GLY A 173 -11.03 -7.86 -13.15
CA GLY A 173 -10.81 -7.18 -14.43
C GLY A 173 -11.52 -5.82 -14.55
N ASN A 174 -12.23 -5.37 -13.53
CA ASN A 174 -13.00 -4.13 -13.50
C ASN A 174 -13.19 -3.62 -12.06
N LEU A 175 -13.69 -2.40 -11.92
CA LEU A 175 -14.17 -1.83 -10.65
C LEU A 175 -15.69 -1.70 -10.71
N MET A 176 -16.41 -2.19 -9.70
CA MET A 176 -17.86 -2.06 -9.64
C MET A 176 -18.24 -0.69 -9.10
N TYR A 177 -19.31 -0.09 -9.66
CA TYR A 177 -19.78 1.22 -9.25
C TYR A 177 -20.29 1.21 -7.81
N GLY A 178 -19.78 2.15 -7.01
CA GLY A 178 -20.12 2.26 -5.61
C GLY A 178 -19.07 2.97 -4.78
N ASN A 179 -19.31 2.96 -3.48
CA ASN A 179 -18.45 3.62 -2.49
C ASN A 179 -17.75 2.59 -1.62
N ILE A 180 -16.45 2.79 -1.44
CA ILE A 180 -15.59 2.06 -0.52
C ILE A 180 -15.17 3.01 0.58
N LYS A 181 -15.22 2.55 1.83
CA LYS A 181 -14.57 3.18 2.98
C LYS A 181 -13.79 2.11 3.72
N ASP A 182 -12.49 2.34 3.89
CA ASP A 182 -11.60 1.28 4.33
C ASP A 182 -10.49 1.82 5.23
N PHE A 183 -10.25 1.12 6.34
CA PHE A 183 -9.26 1.46 7.36
C PHE A 183 -9.03 0.24 8.28
N PRO A 184 -7.84 0.09 8.90
CA PRO A 184 -7.51 -1.10 9.70
C PRO A 184 -8.15 -1.11 11.10
N ASP A 185 -8.24 -2.29 11.73
CA ASP A 185 -8.67 -2.45 13.14
C ASP A 185 -7.56 -2.16 14.14
N VAL A 186 -6.29 -2.22 13.74
CA VAL A 186 -5.11 -1.86 14.56
C VAL A 186 -4.08 -1.13 13.70
N SER A 187 -3.37 -0.18 14.30
CA SER A 187 -2.44 0.72 13.60
C SER A 187 -1.11 0.06 13.21
N GLU A 188 -0.71 -1.01 13.91
CA GLU A 188 0.52 -1.74 13.62
C GLU A 188 0.22 -3.20 13.25
N ARG A 189 0.66 -3.59 12.05
CA ARG A 189 0.46 -4.94 11.50
C ARG A 189 1.83 -5.45 11.07
N ALA A 190 2.50 -6.08 12.02
CA ALA A 190 3.93 -6.27 12.02
C ALA A 190 4.38 -7.67 11.58
N PHE A 191 5.62 -7.73 11.10
CA PHE A 191 6.34 -8.95 10.78
C PHE A 191 7.71 -8.89 11.47
N HIS A 192 7.98 -9.83 12.36
CA HIS A 192 9.27 -10.01 13.01
C HIS A 192 10.07 -11.11 12.30
N ILE A 193 11.36 -10.86 12.08
CA ILE A 193 12.27 -11.86 11.52
C ILE A 193 13.58 -11.93 12.28
N ASP A 194 13.89 -13.12 12.78
CA ASP A 194 15.20 -13.51 13.30
C ASP A 194 16.17 -13.78 12.14
N ILE A 195 16.93 -12.74 11.78
CA ILE A 195 18.08 -12.84 10.88
C ILE A 195 19.38 -13.13 11.64
N ALA A 196 19.35 -13.14 12.97
CA ALA A 196 20.52 -13.34 13.79
C ALA A 196 20.98 -14.81 13.73
N ARG A 197 20.06 -15.76 13.96
CA ARG A 197 20.37 -17.19 13.93
C ARG A 197 20.50 -17.74 12.51
N LYS A 198 19.75 -17.19 11.53
CA LYS A 198 19.78 -17.58 10.11
C LYS A 198 20.06 -16.38 9.21
N TYR A 199 20.97 -16.51 8.25
CA TYR A 199 21.14 -15.49 7.22
C TYR A 199 19.96 -15.56 6.27
N TYR A 200 19.31 -14.42 6.09
CA TYR A 200 18.37 -14.17 5.01
C TYR A 200 19.01 -13.19 4.04
N THR A 201 18.96 -13.47 2.75
CA THR A 201 19.46 -12.56 1.72
C THR A 201 18.69 -11.23 1.72
N LYS A 202 19.38 -10.14 1.33
CA LYS A 202 18.75 -8.83 1.09
C LYS A 202 17.49 -8.95 0.22
N ASP A 203 17.60 -9.67 -0.89
CA ASP A 203 16.51 -9.81 -1.87
C ASP A 203 15.30 -10.54 -1.27
N TRP A 204 15.54 -11.56 -0.43
CA TRP A 204 14.45 -12.25 0.25
C TRP A 204 13.69 -11.33 1.20
N ILE A 205 14.40 -10.49 1.96
CA ILE A 205 13.81 -9.49 2.88
C ILE A 205 13.02 -8.46 2.08
N ILE A 206 13.60 -7.91 1.01
CA ILE A 206 12.94 -6.97 0.09
C ILE A 206 11.64 -7.56 -0.48
N GLN A 207 11.66 -8.82 -0.92
CA GLN A 207 10.47 -9.50 -1.41
C GLN A 207 9.36 -9.56 -0.35
N ARG A 208 9.70 -9.79 0.92
CA ARG A 208 8.70 -9.81 2.00
C ARG A 208 8.11 -8.43 2.23
N ILE A 209 8.93 -7.39 2.23
CA ILE A 209 8.49 -6.00 2.42
C ILE A 209 7.47 -5.58 1.34
N LYS A 210 7.75 -5.89 0.07
CA LYS A 210 6.81 -5.59 -1.03
C LYS A 210 5.51 -6.36 -0.89
N ASP A 211 5.60 -7.61 -0.49
CA ASP A 211 4.45 -8.49 -0.27
C ASP A 211 3.61 -8.08 0.95
N MET A 212 4.26 -7.61 2.02
CA MET A 212 3.62 -7.00 3.18
C MET A 212 2.79 -5.78 2.76
N SER A 213 3.40 -4.88 1.99
CA SER A 213 2.74 -3.67 1.48
C SER A 213 1.51 -3.98 0.62
N TRP A 214 1.60 -5.02 -0.22
CA TRP A 214 0.47 -5.51 -0.99
C TRP A 214 -0.73 -5.90 -0.12
N MET A 215 -0.47 -6.47 1.06
CA MET A 215 -1.49 -6.85 2.05
C MET A 215 -1.75 -5.78 3.11
N LYS A 216 -1.26 -4.54 2.91
CA LYS A 216 -1.34 -3.44 3.88
C LYS A 216 -0.74 -3.77 5.26
N LEU A 217 0.20 -4.71 5.34
CA LEU A 217 1.07 -4.90 6.52
C LEU A 217 2.16 -3.82 6.49
N ASN A 218 2.46 -3.21 7.64
CA ASN A 218 3.10 -1.89 7.64
C ASN A 218 4.34 -1.78 8.53
N THR A 219 4.80 -2.85 9.17
CA THR A 219 5.95 -2.79 10.07
C THR A 219 6.76 -4.08 10.00
N VAL A 220 8.09 -3.98 9.90
CA VAL A 220 9.02 -5.10 10.02
C VAL A 220 10.00 -4.88 11.18
N GLN A 221 10.08 -5.82 12.10
CA GLN A 221 11.13 -5.85 13.14
C GLN A 221 12.26 -6.77 12.67
N ILE A 222 13.46 -6.20 12.52
CA ILE A 222 14.67 -6.90 12.11
C ILE A 222 15.47 -7.26 13.36
N HIS A 223 15.38 -8.53 13.78
CA HIS A 223 16.13 -9.06 14.91
C HIS A 223 17.46 -9.63 14.44
N PHE A 224 18.55 -8.93 14.77
CA PHE A 224 19.86 -9.15 14.16
C PHE A 224 20.95 -9.63 15.14
N SER A 225 20.64 -9.81 16.42
CA SER A 225 21.58 -10.27 17.46
C SER A 225 20.98 -11.38 18.32
N GLU A 226 21.71 -12.49 18.45
CA GLU A 226 21.37 -13.65 19.28
C GLU A 226 22.62 -14.41 19.74
N ASN A 227 22.40 -15.46 20.53
CA ASN A 227 23.44 -16.37 20.98
C ASN A 227 24.21 -17.05 19.84
N GLU A 228 23.49 -17.38 18.75
CA GLU A 228 24.05 -18.09 17.60
C GLU A 228 24.65 -17.16 16.54
N GLY A 229 24.32 -15.87 16.55
CA GLY A 229 24.75 -14.98 15.48
C GLY A 229 24.46 -13.50 15.70
N PHE A 230 25.19 -12.68 14.95
CA PHE A 230 25.07 -11.24 14.88
C PHE A 230 25.25 -10.87 13.41
N ARG A 231 24.14 -10.63 12.70
CA ARG A 231 24.10 -10.60 11.23
C ARG A 231 23.80 -9.24 10.64
N LEU A 232 24.10 -8.18 11.38
CA LEU A 232 24.14 -6.82 10.84
C LEU A 232 25.55 -6.27 11.03
N GLU A 233 26.08 -5.61 9.99
CA GLU A 233 27.43 -5.07 10.02
C GLU A 233 27.60 -4.01 11.11
N SER A 234 28.55 -4.25 12.02
CA SER A 234 29.06 -3.25 12.95
C SER A 234 30.45 -2.79 12.51
N LYS A 235 30.62 -1.48 12.37
CA LYS A 235 31.90 -0.83 12.10
C LYS A 235 32.62 -0.45 13.39
N VAL A 236 31.88 -0.25 14.49
CA VAL A 236 32.48 0.10 15.79
C VAL A 236 32.97 -1.13 16.54
N HIS A 237 32.30 -2.27 16.37
CA HIS A 237 32.63 -3.56 16.99
C HIS A 237 32.61 -4.69 15.95
N PRO A 238 33.51 -4.69 14.96
CA PRO A 238 33.50 -5.70 13.89
C PRO A 238 33.69 -7.14 14.38
N GLU A 239 34.26 -7.33 15.57
CA GLU A 239 34.50 -8.62 16.21
C GLU A 239 33.21 -9.38 16.61
N VAL A 240 32.07 -8.70 16.74
CA VAL A 240 30.80 -9.35 17.11
C VAL A 240 30.17 -10.08 15.92
N MET A 241 30.50 -9.66 14.70
CA MET A 241 29.82 -10.09 13.49
C MET A 241 29.99 -11.59 13.21
N SER A 242 28.93 -12.19 12.68
CA SER A 242 28.99 -13.54 12.11
C SER A 242 29.73 -13.56 10.78
N SER A 243 30.07 -14.76 10.28
CA SER A 243 30.72 -14.89 8.97
C SER A 243 29.83 -14.47 7.79
N GLN A 244 28.51 -14.59 7.95
CA GLN A 244 27.52 -14.04 7.03
C GLN A 244 26.71 -12.98 7.78
N TYR A 245 26.60 -11.80 7.18
CA TYR A 245 25.89 -10.65 7.72
C TYR A 245 25.36 -9.79 6.58
N ILE A 246 24.37 -8.96 6.87
CA ILE A 246 23.90 -7.88 6.00
C ILE A 246 24.77 -6.66 6.24
N THR A 247 25.33 -6.09 5.18
CA THR A 247 26.11 -4.85 5.25
C THR A 247 25.22 -3.65 5.58
N GLN A 248 25.79 -2.56 6.09
CA GLN A 248 25.03 -1.34 6.33
C GLN A 248 24.46 -0.74 5.03
N GLU A 249 25.16 -0.89 3.90
CA GLU A 249 24.65 -0.42 2.60
C GLU A 249 23.47 -1.25 2.11
N GLU A 250 23.54 -2.58 2.24
CA GLU A 250 22.39 -3.45 1.95
C GLU A 250 21.21 -3.14 2.88
N MET A 251 21.45 -2.86 4.16
CA MET A 251 20.39 -2.47 5.09
C MET A 251 19.77 -1.12 4.72
N LYS A 252 20.56 -0.13 4.26
CA LYS A 252 20.02 1.14 3.75
C LYS A 252 19.12 0.92 2.53
N GLU A 253 19.48 0.00 1.63
CA GLU A 253 18.61 -0.38 0.52
C GLU A 253 17.29 -1.01 1.03
N ILE A 254 17.36 -1.92 2.00
CA ILE A 254 16.18 -2.53 2.64
C ILE A 254 15.28 -1.44 3.27
N ILE A 255 15.87 -0.49 4.02
CA ILE A 255 15.15 0.65 4.62
C ILE A 255 14.47 1.50 3.55
N GLN A 256 15.17 1.82 2.46
CA GLN A 256 14.60 2.63 1.39
C GLN A 256 13.43 1.91 0.69
N VAL A 257 13.57 0.61 0.43
CA VAL A 257 12.48 -0.20 -0.14
C VAL A 257 11.28 -0.24 0.81
N ALA A 258 11.50 -0.39 2.12
CA ALA A 258 10.43 -0.37 3.11
C ALA A 258 9.68 0.97 3.11
N LYS A 259 10.42 2.09 3.12
CA LYS A 259 9.86 3.44 3.02
C LYS A 259 9.01 3.63 1.76
N ASP A 260 9.53 3.20 0.61
CA ASP A 260 8.83 3.26 -0.68
C ASP A 260 7.57 2.39 -0.74
N ASN A 261 7.46 1.40 0.14
CA ASN A 261 6.34 0.47 0.25
C ASN A 261 5.46 0.75 1.48
N LYS A 262 5.63 1.89 2.15
CA LYS A 262 4.89 2.29 3.37
C LYS A 262 5.01 1.25 4.51
N VAL A 263 6.17 0.61 4.60
CA VAL A 263 6.53 -0.32 5.68
C VAL A 263 7.60 0.34 6.55
N LYS A 264 7.35 0.40 7.86
CA LYS A 264 8.32 0.85 8.86
C LYS A 264 9.31 -0.26 9.17
N ILE A 265 10.57 0.08 9.42
CA ILE A 265 11.56 -0.88 9.94
C ILE A 265 11.83 -0.57 11.41
N ILE A 266 11.99 -1.61 12.22
CA ILE A 266 12.36 -1.51 13.63
C ILE A 266 13.62 -2.36 13.86
N PRO A 267 14.76 -1.76 14.20
CA PRO A 267 15.93 -2.52 14.64
C PRO A 267 15.65 -3.22 15.97
N SER A 268 16.17 -4.44 16.11
CA SER A 268 16.08 -5.22 17.34
C SER A 268 17.44 -5.76 17.73
N PHE A 269 18.03 -5.15 18.77
CA PHE A 269 19.27 -5.58 19.40
C PHE A 269 18.95 -6.07 20.82
N ASP A 270 19.08 -7.38 21.02
CA ASP A 270 18.68 -8.01 22.27
C ASP A 270 19.70 -7.82 23.39
N THR A 271 19.29 -7.16 24.47
CA THR A 271 20.08 -7.03 25.68
C THR A 271 19.17 -7.11 26.91
N PRO A 272 19.68 -7.53 28.09
CA PRO A 272 21.03 -8.00 28.38
C PRO A 272 21.25 -9.51 28.22
N GLY A 273 20.21 -10.26 27.84
CA GLY A 273 20.30 -11.68 27.48
C GLY A 273 20.69 -11.88 26.02
N HIS A 274 20.78 -13.14 25.58
CA HIS A 274 20.95 -13.50 24.16
C HIS A 274 22.20 -12.94 23.46
N LEU A 275 23.29 -12.73 24.22
CA LEU A 275 24.48 -12.05 23.72
C LEU A 275 25.70 -12.95 23.51
N LYS A 276 25.56 -14.29 23.49
CA LYS A 276 26.74 -15.18 23.40
C LYS A 276 27.64 -14.88 22.20
N GLN A 277 27.07 -14.56 21.03
CA GLN A 277 27.88 -14.18 19.87
C GLN A 277 28.61 -12.85 20.10
N ALA A 278 27.91 -11.83 20.59
CA ALA A 278 28.48 -10.51 20.85
C ALA A 278 29.56 -10.52 21.95
N LEU A 279 29.41 -11.38 22.96
CA LEU A 279 30.33 -11.51 24.10
C LEU A 279 31.44 -12.54 23.87
N LYS A 280 31.50 -13.16 22.68
CA LYS A 280 32.45 -14.25 22.39
C LYS A 280 33.90 -13.83 22.56
N THR A 281 34.24 -12.62 22.13
CA THR A 281 35.58 -12.01 22.25
C THR A 281 35.73 -11.16 23.51
N HIS A 282 34.67 -11.02 24.29
CA HIS A 282 34.61 -10.20 25.51
C HIS A 282 34.17 -11.01 26.74
N PRO A 283 34.90 -12.07 27.13
CA PRO A 283 34.58 -12.82 28.33
C PRO A 283 34.60 -11.95 29.60
N GLU A 284 35.33 -10.83 29.61
CA GLU A 284 35.32 -9.82 30.66
C GLU A 284 33.94 -9.17 30.88
N PHE A 285 33.10 -9.09 29.84
CA PHE A 285 31.76 -8.50 29.90
C PHE A 285 30.65 -9.50 30.22
N GLN A 286 30.96 -10.80 30.39
CA GLN A 286 29.96 -11.82 30.73
C GLN A 286 29.61 -11.81 32.22
N LEU A 287 28.33 -12.04 32.55
CA LEU A 287 27.79 -11.97 33.92
C LEU A 287 28.43 -13.02 34.84
N PRO A 288 29.09 -12.62 35.95
CA PRO A 288 29.66 -13.56 36.91
C PRO A 288 28.61 -14.43 37.61
N THR A 289 28.95 -15.70 37.82
CA THR A 289 28.14 -16.66 38.57
C THR A 289 28.79 -16.96 39.93
N ARG A 290 27.99 -17.48 40.87
CA ARG A 290 28.48 -17.94 42.18
C ARG A 290 29.42 -19.15 42.13
N TYR A 291 29.59 -19.80 40.97
CA TYR A 291 30.37 -21.03 40.80
C TYR A 291 31.75 -20.77 40.18
N SER A 292 32.31 -19.56 40.33
CA SER A 292 33.59 -19.14 39.76
C SER A 292 33.65 -19.13 38.21
N GLY A 293 32.49 -19.24 37.54
CA GLY A 293 32.34 -19.11 36.08
C GLY A 293 31.51 -17.89 35.68
N LYS A 294 31.25 -17.72 34.38
CA LYS A 294 30.42 -16.64 33.82
C LYS A 294 29.29 -17.20 32.95
N GLU A 295 28.15 -16.52 32.93
CA GLU A 295 27.08 -16.83 32.00
C GLU A 295 27.41 -16.23 30.64
N SER A 296 27.81 -17.09 29.71
CA SER A 296 28.29 -16.68 28.38
C SER A 296 27.23 -15.95 27.55
N LYS A 297 25.95 -16.10 27.88
CA LYS A 297 24.82 -15.50 27.15
C LYS A 297 24.37 -14.15 27.71
N ALA A 298 24.84 -13.77 28.89
CA ALA A 298 24.31 -12.66 29.67
C ALA A 298 25.39 -11.58 29.86
N LEU A 299 25.04 -10.34 29.57
CA LEU A 299 25.88 -9.17 29.86
C LEU A 299 26.00 -8.99 31.37
N ASP A 300 27.21 -8.71 31.85
CA ASP A 300 27.41 -8.19 33.20
C ASP A 300 26.90 -6.74 33.26
N ILE A 301 25.61 -6.60 33.52
CA ILE A 301 24.98 -5.29 33.69
C ILE A 301 25.50 -4.57 34.93
N THR A 302 26.39 -5.10 35.77
CA THR A 302 27.02 -4.29 36.85
C THR A 302 28.32 -3.64 36.41
N ASN A 303 28.87 -4.09 35.28
CA ASN A 303 30.14 -3.62 34.74
C ASN A 303 29.93 -2.40 33.81
N PRO A 304 30.49 -1.22 34.14
CA PRO A 304 30.33 -0.01 33.32
C PRO A 304 30.93 -0.14 31.92
N ASP A 305 32.01 -0.89 31.75
CA ASP A 305 32.63 -1.10 30.43
C ASP A 305 31.75 -2.01 29.55
N ALA A 306 31.11 -3.01 30.15
CA ALA A 306 30.13 -3.86 29.47
C ALA A 306 28.89 -3.05 29.04
N ARG A 307 28.39 -2.15 29.90
CA ARG A 307 27.31 -1.21 29.54
C ARG A 307 27.73 -0.26 28.43
N LYS A 308 28.96 0.24 28.46
CA LYS A 308 29.50 1.11 27.39
C LYS A 308 29.57 0.36 26.05
N PHE A 309 30.06 -0.87 26.06
CA PHE A 309 30.14 -1.73 24.87
C PHE A 309 28.79 -1.85 24.15
N VAL A 310 27.72 -2.19 24.87
CA VAL A 310 26.38 -2.28 24.24
C VAL A 310 25.83 -0.91 23.83
N LYS A 311 26.14 0.17 24.56
CA LYS A 311 25.75 1.53 24.16
C LYS A 311 26.45 2.02 22.89
N ASP A 312 27.68 1.60 22.64
CA ASP A 312 28.39 1.91 21.38
C ASP A 312 27.67 1.25 20.19
N LEU A 313 27.24 -0.02 20.34
CA LEU A 313 26.40 -0.72 19.37
C LEU A 313 25.03 -0.05 19.17
N TYR A 314 24.31 0.27 20.25
CA TYR A 314 23.02 0.98 20.16
C TYR A 314 23.15 2.29 19.39
N LYS A 315 24.21 3.07 19.64
CA LYS A 315 24.46 4.34 18.95
C LYS A 315 24.70 4.15 17.46
N GLU A 316 25.50 3.16 17.08
CA GLU A 316 25.76 2.86 15.67
C GLU A 316 24.45 2.50 14.94
N PHE A 317 23.65 1.58 15.49
CA PHE A 317 22.42 1.17 14.82
C PHE A 317 21.35 2.25 14.88
N ALA A 318 21.29 3.06 15.93
CA ALA A 318 20.42 4.24 15.95
C ALA A 318 20.71 5.19 14.78
N GLU A 319 21.98 5.43 14.43
CA GLU A 319 22.32 6.24 13.26
C GLU A 319 21.92 5.56 11.94
N LEU A 320 22.14 4.24 11.82
CA LEU A 320 21.74 3.47 10.64
C LEU A 320 20.23 3.49 10.41
N PHE A 321 19.44 3.43 11.49
CA PHE A 321 17.98 3.38 11.49
C PHE A 321 17.34 4.71 11.88
N LYS A 322 17.99 5.86 11.68
CA LYS A 322 17.48 7.18 12.12
C LYS A 322 16.12 7.61 11.53
N ASP A 323 15.70 6.98 10.44
CA ASP A 323 14.40 7.19 9.81
C ASP A 323 13.28 6.33 10.45
N SER A 324 13.64 5.41 11.35
CA SER A 324 12.72 4.57 12.13
C SER A 324 12.27 5.29 13.40
N THR A 325 11.10 4.93 13.92
CA THR A 325 10.50 5.56 15.11
C THR A 325 10.76 4.79 16.40
N ASP A 326 11.08 3.50 16.31
CA ASP A 326 11.11 2.58 17.43
C ASP A 326 12.39 1.74 17.42
N PHE A 327 12.86 1.34 18.60
CA PHE A 327 14.01 0.45 18.76
C PHE A 327 13.64 -0.64 19.77
N HIS A 328 13.72 -1.90 19.35
CA HIS A 328 13.50 -3.02 20.26
C HIS A 328 14.81 -3.36 20.98
N ILE A 329 14.82 -3.16 22.29
CA ILE A 329 16.03 -3.31 23.12
C ILE A 329 16.14 -4.71 23.78
N GLY A 330 15.16 -5.58 23.48
CA GLY A 330 15.17 -6.97 23.94
C GLY A 330 14.52 -7.13 25.31
N GLY A 331 15.26 -7.74 26.22
CA GLY A 331 14.91 -7.82 27.64
C GLY A 331 14.24 -9.14 28.03
N ASP A 332 14.10 -10.09 27.11
CA ASP A 332 13.66 -11.45 27.40
C ASP A 332 14.79 -12.32 27.94
N GLU A 333 14.41 -13.35 28.69
CA GLU A 333 15.24 -14.50 29.11
C GLU A 333 16.70 -14.19 29.52
N PHE A 334 16.95 -13.01 30.11
CA PHE A 334 18.28 -12.53 30.49
C PHE A 334 19.07 -13.58 31.28
N ILE A 335 18.41 -14.17 32.28
CA ILE A 335 18.89 -15.24 33.13
C ILE A 335 17.71 -16.15 33.47
N ASP A 336 17.99 -17.32 34.04
CA ASP A 336 16.95 -18.11 34.69
C ASP A 336 16.41 -17.34 35.91
N PHE A 337 15.24 -16.73 35.75
CA PHE A 337 14.58 -15.89 36.75
C PHE A 337 14.19 -16.65 38.02
N ASP A 338 14.17 -17.99 38.01
CA ASP A 338 13.96 -18.81 39.22
C ASP A 338 15.29 -19.14 39.93
N ARG A 339 16.43 -18.84 39.31
CA ARG A 339 17.77 -19.10 39.84
C ARG A 339 18.62 -17.84 39.99
N THR A 340 18.00 -16.71 40.26
CA THR A 340 18.67 -15.40 40.42
C THR A 340 19.78 -15.40 41.47
N ARG A 341 19.70 -16.26 42.50
CA ARG A 341 20.76 -16.47 43.51
C ARG A 341 22.09 -17.01 42.93
N ASN A 342 22.09 -17.50 41.69
CA ASN A 342 23.32 -17.85 40.99
C ASN A 342 24.15 -16.62 40.59
N TYR A 343 23.57 -15.42 40.65
CA TYR A 343 24.18 -14.16 40.22
C TYR A 343 24.17 -13.13 41.37
N PRO A 344 24.89 -13.39 42.47
CA PRO A 344 24.84 -12.56 43.68
C PRO A 344 25.24 -11.10 43.42
N ILE A 345 26.15 -10.87 42.48
CA ILE A 345 26.64 -9.54 42.09
C ILE A 345 25.51 -8.58 41.71
N LEU A 346 24.41 -9.06 41.13
CA LEU A 346 23.26 -8.22 40.78
C LEU A 346 22.58 -7.67 42.03
N THR A 347 22.44 -8.48 43.08
CA THR A 347 21.84 -8.03 44.35
C THR A 347 22.82 -7.15 45.12
N GLU A 348 24.10 -7.52 45.15
CA GLU A 348 25.16 -6.73 45.80
C GLU A 348 25.27 -5.33 45.19
N TYR A 349 25.21 -5.22 43.86
CA TYR A 349 25.18 -3.94 43.15
C TYR A 349 24.00 -3.08 43.59
N ALA A 350 22.78 -3.64 43.57
CA ALA A 350 21.59 -2.91 44.02
C ALA A 350 21.68 -2.52 45.48
N GLN A 351 22.20 -3.38 46.36
CA GLN A 351 22.32 -3.10 47.78
C GLN A 351 23.33 -1.99 48.08
N ASN A 352 24.45 -1.98 47.37
CA ASN A 352 25.45 -0.93 47.49
C ASN A 352 24.91 0.43 47.02
N LYS A 353 24.00 0.44 46.04
CA LYS A 353 23.46 1.67 45.44
C LYS A 353 22.19 2.19 46.12
N TYR A 354 21.27 1.29 46.50
CA TYR A 354 19.92 1.61 46.97
C TYR A 354 19.67 1.19 48.43
N GLY A 355 20.66 0.62 49.11
CA GLY A 355 20.55 0.14 50.49
C GLY A 355 20.09 -1.31 50.59
N SER A 356 19.98 -1.83 51.82
CA SER A 356 19.81 -3.27 52.10
C SER A 356 18.58 -3.94 51.49
N THR A 357 17.59 -3.17 51.03
CA THR A 357 16.38 -3.66 50.35
C THR A 357 16.56 -3.83 48.84
N GLY A 358 17.71 -3.45 48.29
CA GLY A 358 18.04 -3.66 46.87
C GLY A 358 18.06 -5.14 46.50
N THR A 359 17.54 -5.44 45.32
CA THR A 359 17.42 -6.79 44.77
C THR A 359 18.09 -6.89 43.41
N TRP A 360 18.37 -8.10 42.93
CA TRP A 360 18.82 -8.33 41.55
C TRP A 360 17.89 -7.65 40.53
N TYR A 361 16.59 -7.53 40.85
CA TYR A 361 15.59 -7.02 39.94
C TYR A 361 15.68 -5.49 39.81
N ASP A 362 16.09 -4.78 40.87
CA ASP A 362 16.41 -3.36 40.79
C ASP A 362 17.54 -3.10 39.79
N THR A 363 18.60 -3.90 39.84
CA THR A 363 19.72 -3.80 38.89
C THR A 363 19.27 -4.05 37.45
N TYR A 364 18.38 -5.00 37.23
CA TYR A 364 17.81 -5.28 35.92
C TYR A 364 16.91 -4.13 35.41
N ILE A 365 15.97 -3.64 36.22
CA ILE A 365 15.09 -2.52 35.85
C ILE A 365 15.89 -1.24 35.63
N GLU A 366 16.93 -1.00 36.43
CA GLU A 366 17.85 0.12 36.20
C GLU A 366 18.51 0.03 34.82
N PHE A 367 19.05 -1.13 34.46
CA PHE A 367 19.68 -1.32 33.15
C PHE A 367 18.67 -1.12 32.01
N THR A 368 17.47 -1.72 32.11
CA THR A 368 16.42 -1.54 31.10
C THR A 368 16.03 -0.07 30.96
N ASN A 369 15.86 0.66 32.07
CA ASN A 369 15.54 2.09 32.05
C ASN A 369 16.70 2.93 31.49
N GLU A 370 17.95 2.57 31.77
CA GLU A 370 19.12 3.24 31.20
C GLU A 370 19.16 3.11 29.68
N ILE A 371 19.03 1.89 29.15
CA ILE A 371 19.03 1.66 27.70
C ILE A 371 17.80 2.29 27.04
N SER A 372 16.63 2.19 27.68
CA SER A 372 15.41 2.89 27.26
C SER A 372 15.63 4.40 27.14
N ASN A 373 16.22 5.04 28.16
CA ASN A 373 16.54 6.46 28.11
C ASN A 373 17.55 6.80 27.02
N TYR A 374 18.57 5.96 26.86
CA TYR A 374 19.60 6.16 25.86
C TYR A 374 19.06 6.10 24.42
N VAL A 375 18.21 5.13 24.09
CA VAL A 375 17.61 5.09 22.73
C VAL A 375 16.59 6.22 22.52
N LYS A 376 15.95 6.73 23.57
CA LYS A 376 15.10 7.94 23.49
C LYS A 376 15.91 9.19 23.19
N GLU A 377 17.08 9.36 23.82
CA GLU A 377 18.01 10.44 23.50
C GLU A 377 18.48 10.38 22.04
N LEU A 378 18.51 9.17 21.46
CA LEU A 378 18.81 8.93 20.05
C LEU A 378 17.61 9.05 19.11
N GLY A 379 16.42 9.40 19.63
CA GLY A 379 15.22 9.68 18.83
C GLY A 379 14.21 8.53 18.70
N PHE A 380 14.39 7.44 19.44
CA PHE A 380 13.55 6.23 19.31
C PHE A 380 12.60 6.03 20.49
N VAL A 381 11.45 5.40 20.21
CA VAL A 381 10.57 4.83 21.24
C VAL A 381 11.05 3.41 21.59
N PRO A 382 11.39 3.12 22.87
CA PRO A 382 11.91 1.83 23.27
C PRO A 382 10.82 0.76 23.33
N ARG A 383 11.17 -0.47 22.91
CA ARG A 383 10.32 -1.66 23.04
C ARG A 383 11.03 -2.78 23.79
N VAL A 384 10.31 -3.50 24.64
CA VAL A 384 10.83 -4.67 25.38
C VAL A 384 9.85 -5.84 25.37
N TRP A 385 10.38 -7.05 25.44
CA TRP A 385 9.58 -8.25 25.67
C TRP A 385 8.98 -8.27 27.09
N ASN A 386 7.82 -8.91 27.24
CA ASN A 386 7.05 -8.83 28.48
C ASN A 386 7.55 -9.73 29.62
N ASP A 387 8.29 -10.81 29.34
CA ASP A 387 8.50 -11.93 30.26
C ASP A 387 9.31 -11.55 31.51
N ALA A 388 10.26 -10.63 31.39
CA ALA A 388 11.11 -10.19 32.49
C ALA A 388 10.48 -9.06 33.33
N HIS A 389 9.38 -8.45 32.88
CA HIS A 389 8.85 -7.20 33.43
C HIS A 389 7.60 -7.42 34.30
N TYR A 390 7.50 -6.67 35.40
CA TYR A 390 6.47 -6.77 36.43
C TYR A 390 6.20 -8.19 36.95
N ARG A 391 7.26 -9.01 37.06
CA ARG A 391 7.12 -10.40 37.49
C ARG A 391 6.49 -10.51 38.88
N ILE A 392 5.70 -11.56 39.08
CA ILE A 392 4.92 -11.81 40.30
C ILE A 392 5.75 -12.59 41.30
N GLY A 393 5.66 -12.20 42.58
CA GLY A 393 6.31 -12.88 43.70
C GLY A 393 7.27 -11.97 44.46
N ALA A 394 7.49 -12.25 45.74
CA ALA A 394 8.29 -11.39 46.63
C ALA A 394 9.74 -11.21 46.16
N ALA A 395 10.32 -12.18 45.44
CA ALA A 395 11.66 -12.09 44.87
C ALA A 395 11.75 -11.19 43.62
N HIS A 396 10.63 -10.61 43.19
CA HIS A 396 10.42 -9.90 41.93
C HIS A 396 9.64 -8.58 42.15
N GLN A 397 9.86 -7.91 43.29
CA GLN A 397 9.30 -6.59 43.55
C GLN A 397 10.46 -5.58 43.59
N PRO A 398 10.75 -4.89 42.47
CA PRO A 398 11.80 -3.89 42.46
C PRO A 398 11.28 -2.63 43.16
N ASN A 399 12.20 -1.89 43.78
CA ASN A 399 11.97 -0.53 44.27
C ASN A 399 11.88 0.48 43.11
N LEU A 400 12.46 0.14 41.96
CA LEU A 400 12.41 0.94 40.74
C LEU A 400 11.17 0.61 39.88
N GLU A 401 10.55 1.64 39.30
CA GLU A 401 9.51 1.45 38.28
C GLU A 401 10.12 1.43 36.87
N LEU A 402 9.57 0.59 36.00
CA LEU A 402 9.89 0.59 34.58
C LEU A 402 9.38 1.89 33.92
N ASN A 403 10.19 2.47 33.02
CA ASN A 403 9.81 3.67 32.27
C ASN A 403 8.47 3.45 31.51
N LYS A 404 7.47 4.30 31.78
CA LYS A 404 6.10 4.16 31.25
C LYS A 404 5.98 4.32 29.73
N ASP A 405 6.94 4.96 29.09
CA ASP A 405 6.98 5.18 27.65
C ASP A 405 7.52 3.97 26.87
N ILE A 406 8.00 2.92 27.56
CA ILE A 406 8.36 1.65 26.93
C ILE A 406 7.10 0.95 26.41
N ILE A 407 7.14 0.53 25.14
CA ILE A 407 6.13 -0.34 24.54
C ILE A 407 6.44 -1.80 24.90
N ILE A 408 5.42 -2.54 25.31
CA ILE A 408 5.55 -3.95 25.69
C ILE A 408 5.17 -4.84 24.50
N THR A 409 6.12 -5.65 24.02
CA THR A 409 5.86 -6.72 23.05
C THR A 409 5.48 -7.99 23.82
N TYR A 410 4.17 -8.25 23.89
CA TYR A 410 3.63 -9.33 24.70
C TYR A 410 3.57 -10.63 23.90
N TRP A 411 4.56 -11.51 24.10
CA TRP A 411 4.69 -12.74 23.34
C TRP A 411 4.05 -13.95 24.02
N THR A 412 4.14 -14.03 25.36
CA THR A 412 3.71 -15.22 26.09
C THR A 412 3.29 -14.96 27.54
N SER A 413 2.70 -15.98 28.16
CA SER A 413 2.44 -16.07 29.60
C SER A 413 2.69 -17.48 30.13
N TRP A 414 3.65 -18.22 29.56
CA TRP A 414 3.89 -19.63 29.90
C TRP A 414 4.35 -19.85 31.34
N HIS A 415 5.11 -18.90 31.91
CA HIS A 415 5.64 -19.00 33.26
C HIS A 415 4.71 -18.34 34.30
N LYS A 416 4.54 -18.98 35.46
CA LYS A 416 3.63 -18.54 36.53
C LYS A 416 3.94 -17.14 37.09
N ASN A 417 5.21 -16.73 37.05
CA ASN A 417 5.64 -15.44 37.59
C ASN A 417 5.63 -14.32 36.54
N MET A 418 5.24 -14.56 35.28
CA MET A 418 5.12 -13.46 34.31
C MET A 418 3.93 -12.56 34.67
N ALA A 419 4.03 -11.26 34.35
CA ALA A 419 2.93 -10.33 34.52
C ALA A 419 1.76 -10.63 33.57
N SER A 420 0.55 -10.24 33.95
CA SER A 420 -0.61 -10.34 33.07
C SER A 420 -0.67 -9.14 32.11
N LEU A 421 -1.38 -9.26 30.99
CA LEU A 421 -1.72 -8.15 30.11
C LEU A 421 -2.32 -6.98 30.90
N LYS A 422 -3.27 -7.29 31.80
CA LYS A 422 -3.95 -6.31 32.65
C LYS A 422 -2.94 -5.48 33.46
N THR A 423 -1.89 -6.12 34.00
CA THR A 423 -0.84 -5.43 34.75
C THR A 423 -0.14 -4.36 33.91
N PHE A 424 0.23 -4.67 32.67
CA PHE A 424 0.86 -3.69 31.77
C PHE A 424 -0.08 -2.55 31.41
N LEU A 425 -1.37 -2.86 31.16
CA LEU A 425 -2.37 -1.86 30.84
C LEU A 425 -2.62 -0.89 32.01
N GLU A 426 -2.76 -1.41 33.23
CA GLU A 426 -2.94 -0.61 34.46
C GLU A 426 -1.70 0.24 34.79
N LYS A 427 -0.50 -0.24 34.43
CA LYS A 427 0.74 0.54 34.53
C LYS A 427 0.88 1.62 33.44
N GLY A 428 -0.04 1.66 32.48
CA GLY A 428 -0.13 2.69 31.45
C GLY A 428 0.70 2.41 30.20
N HIS A 429 1.23 1.19 30.05
CA HIS A 429 2.02 0.84 28.87
C HIS A 429 1.14 0.63 27.64
N LYS A 430 1.73 0.92 26.48
CA LYS A 430 1.22 0.43 25.20
C LYS A 430 1.72 -0.99 24.96
N VAL A 431 0.95 -1.78 24.24
CA VAL A 431 1.20 -3.20 24.00
C VAL A 431 1.09 -3.56 22.53
N ILE A 432 1.91 -4.51 22.10
CA ILE A 432 1.80 -5.19 20.80
C ILE A 432 1.65 -6.68 21.07
N ASN A 433 0.71 -7.30 20.38
CA ASN A 433 0.38 -8.71 20.56
C ASN A 433 1.24 -9.60 19.68
N TYR A 434 2.13 -10.38 20.29
CA TYR A 434 3.02 -11.34 19.60
C TYR A 434 2.52 -12.79 19.71
N ASN A 435 1.25 -13.00 20.09
CA ASN A 435 0.66 -14.28 20.47
C ASN A 435 1.39 -15.52 19.95
N ASP A 436 2.26 -16.08 20.78
CA ASP A 436 3.15 -17.20 20.45
C ASP A 436 2.38 -18.41 19.89
N SER A 437 1.22 -18.73 20.45
CA SER A 437 0.39 -19.84 20.01
C SER A 437 -0.25 -19.67 18.63
N LYS A 438 -0.26 -18.45 18.09
CA LYS A 438 -0.92 -18.09 16.83
C LYS A 438 0.02 -17.61 15.74
N PHE A 439 1.14 -17.00 16.09
CA PHE A 439 1.95 -16.25 15.15
C PHE A 439 3.47 -16.51 15.22
N TYR A 440 3.92 -17.48 16.02
CA TYR A 440 5.33 -17.91 16.03
C TYR A 440 5.59 -19.01 14.99
N TYR A 441 6.26 -18.65 13.91
CA TYR A 441 6.83 -19.58 12.93
C TYR A 441 8.27 -19.94 13.33
N VAL A 442 8.41 -20.96 14.18
CA VAL A 442 9.72 -21.41 14.70
C VAL A 442 10.30 -22.51 13.81
N LEU A 443 11.42 -22.23 13.15
CA LEU A 443 12.05 -23.17 12.21
C LEU A 443 12.33 -24.52 12.85
N GLY A 444 11.84 -25.58 12.20
CA GLY A 444 11.97 -26.96 12.66
C GLY A 444 11.11 -27.29 13.89
N GLU A 445 10.06 -26.50 14.15
CA GLU A 445 9.09 -26.69 15.25
C GLU A 445 9.81 -26.91 16.60
N ALA A 446 10.84 -26.09 16.84
CA ALA A 446 11.62 -26.13 18.07
C ALA A 446 10.76 -25.67 19.27
N ALA A 447 11.25 -25.95 20.48
CA ALA A 447 10.60 -25.57 21.75
C ALA A 447 9.12 -26.01 21.91
N GLY A 448 8.66 -27.00 21.12
CA GLY A 448 7.29 -27.52 21.18
C GLY A 448 6.25 -26.67 20.44
N TYR A 449 6.69 -25.66 19.69
CA TYR A 449 5.79 -24.89 18.82
C TYR A 449 5.34 -25.71 17.63
N THR A 450 4.17 -25.38 17.11
CA THR A 450 3.73 -25.89 15.81
C THR A 450 3.51 -24.72 14.88
N TYR A 451 3.79 -24.90 13.58
CA TYR A 451 3.69 -23.78 12.65
C TYR A 451 2.29 -23.15 12.67
N PRO A 452 2.19 -21.82 12.66
CA PRO A 452 0.94 -21.12 12.48
C PRO A 452 0.38 -21.45 11.10
N THR A 453 -0.93 -21.63 11.02
CA THR A 453 -1.61 -21.85 9.74
C THR A 453 -2.80 -20.91 9.65
N ALA A 454 -3.16 -20.49 8.44
CA ALA A 454 -4.36 -19.69 8.23
C ALA A 454 -5.61 -20.37 8.80
N GLY A 455 -5.73 -21.69 8.66
CA GLY A 455 -6.84 -22.46 9.25
C GLY A 455 -6.86 -22.39 10.79
N LYS A 456 -5.69 -22.45 11.47
CA LYS A 456 -5.62 -22.30 12.94
C LYS A 456 -6.06 -20.92 13.41
N ILE A 457 -5.72 -19.86 12.64
CA ILE A 457 -6.12 -18.48 12.95
C ILE A 457 -7.63 -18.34 12.74
N TYR A 458 -8.12 -18.66 11.53
CA TYR A 458 -9.52 -18.58 11.13
C TYR A 458 -10.45 -19.38 12.04
N ASN A 459 -10.19 -20.69 12.22
CA ASN A 459 -11.09 -21.57 12.97
C ASN A 459 -11.18 -21.21 14.45
N SER A 460 -10.20 -20.48 14.98
CA SER A 460 -10.23 -20.01 16.37
C SER A 460 -11.02 -18.73 16.58
N SER A 461 -11.54 -18.11 15.51
CA SER A 461 -12.18 -16.79 15.56
C SER A 461 -11.29 -15.77 16.27
N TRP A 462 -9.98 -15.85 16.04
CA TRP A 462 -9.01 -15.00 16.70
C TRP A 462 -9.19 -13.54 16.25
N HIS A 463 -8.87 -12.59 17.14
CA HIS A 463 -8.91 -11.16 16.86
C HIS A 463 -7.74 -10.44 17.55
N PRO A 464 -7.33 -9.22 17.11
CA PRO A 464 -6.16 -8.51 17.65
C PRO A 464 -6.08 -8.38 19.17
N GLY A 465 -7.23 -8.19 19.83
CA GLY A 465 -7.33 -8.10 21.27
C GLY A 465 -7.05 -9.40 22.04
N GLN A 466 -6.92 -10.55 21.37
CA GLN A 466 -6.71 -11.85 22.03
C GLN A 466 -5.22 -12.17 22.20
N PHE A 467 -4.72 -11.93 23.41
CA PHE A 467 -3.33 -12.20 23.82
C PHE A 467 -3.13 -13.68 24.22
N PRO A 468 -1.88 -14.13 24.43
CA PRO A 468 -1.59 -15.45 24.98
C PRO A 468 -2.44 -15.77 26.20
N TRP A 469 -2.90 -17.02 26.30
CA TRP A 469 -3.63 -17.48 27.47
C TRP A 469 -2.73 -17.44 28.71
N ARG A 470 -3.33 -17.09 29.84
CA ARG A 470 -2.61 -17.09 31.10
C ARG A 470 -2.69 -18.45 31.77
N ASN A 471 -1.53 -18.98 32.15
CA ASN A 471 -1.39 -20.31 32.71
C ASN A 471 -1.95 -20.39 34.16
N LYS A 472 -2.70 -21.45 34.44
CA LYS A 472 -3.30 -21.86 35.72
C LYS A 472 -2.32 -21.85 36.89
N ALA A 473 -1.03 -22.07 36.62
CA ALA A 473 0.00 -22.05 37.66
C ALA A 473 0.23 -20.65 38.30
N ALA A 474 -0.18 -19.57 37.63
CA ALA A 474 -0.08 -18.20 38.15
C ALA A 474 -1.27 -17.82 39.06
N ASP A 475 -2.51 -18.13 38.63
CA ASP A 475 -3.74 -17.57 39.22
C ASP A 475 -4.83 -18.60 39.53
N SER A 476 -4.47 -19.87 39.71
CA SER A 476 -5.36 -21.00 40.03
C SER A 476 -6.40 -21.37 38.95
N VAL A 477 -6.62 -20.54 37.93
CA VAL A 477 -7.51 -20.77 36.77
C VAL A 477 -6.81 -20.31 35.48
N ASN A 478 -6.90 -21.10 34.40
CA ASN A 478 -6.52 -20.63 33.06
C ASN A 478 -7.57 -19.59 32.61
N TYR A 479 -7.14 -18.38 32.28
CA TYR A 479 -8.07 -17.37 31.78
C TYR A 479 -7.58 -16.66 30.52
N LYS A 480 -8.55 -16.23 29.72
CA LYS A 480 -8.34 -15.49 28.47
C LYS A 480 -7.86 -14.08 28.81
N GLN A 481 -6.81 -13.62 28.14
CA GLN A 481 -6.36 -12.24 28.19
C GLN A 481 -6.87 -11.54 26.93
N ASP A 482 -7.88 -10.70 27.09
CA ASP A 482 -8.65 -10.18 25.96
C ASP A 482 -8.89 -8.68 26.07
N MET A 483 -8.90 -8.02 24.93
CA MET A 483 -9.36 -6.64 24.77
C MET A 483 -10.53 -6.63 23.79
N GLU A 484 -11.59 -5.90 24.12
CA GLU A 484 -12.79 -5.79 23.29
C GLU A 484 -12.62 -4.73 22.19
N TYR A 485 -13.33 -4.90 21.07
CA TYR A 485 -13.40 -3.92 20.00
C TYR A 485 -14.48 -2.85 20.31
N PRO A 486 -14.26 -1.55 20.02
CA PRO A 486 -13.05 -0.97 19.46
C PRO A 486 -11.90 -0.98 20.48
N TYR A 487 -10.72 -1.42 20.03
CA TYR A 487 -9.57 -1.56 20.92
C TYR A 487 -9.09 -0.20 21.43
N SER A 488 -8.70 -0.13 22.71
CA SER A 488 -8.10 1.08 23.30
C SER A 488 -6.79 1.47 22.59
N GLU A 489 -6.36 2.73 22.75
CA GLU A 489 -5.08 3.23 22.20
C GLU A 489 -3.83 2.53 22.74
N GLN A 490 -3.97 1.77 23.85
CA GLN A 490 -2.88 0.97 24.37
C GLN A 490 -2.59 -0.25 23.48
N LEU A 491 -3.56 -0.78 22.73
CA LEU A 491 -3.29 -1.84 21.74
C LEU A 491 -2.83 -1.21 20.43
N LEU A 492 -1.52 -1.26 20.19
CA LEU A 492 -0.94 -0.73 18.96
C LEU A 492 -1.17 -1.66 17.78
N GLY A 493 -1.01 -2.98 18.00
CA GLY A 493 -0.93 -3.90 16.89
C GLY A 493 -0.66 -5.35 17.25
N VAL A 494 -0.30 -6.10 16.21
CA VAL A 494 -0.06 -7.55 16.21
C VAL A 494 1.18 -7.84 15.37
N SER A 495 1.96 -8.85 15.73
CA SER A 495 3.16 -9.25 14.97
C SER A 495 3.19 -10.74 14.64
N TYR A 496 3.58 -11.05 13.41
CA TYR A 496 3.95 -12.40 12.98
C TYR A 496 5.46 -12.62 13.14
N ALA A 497 5.89 -13.59 13.93
CA ALA A 497 7.30 -13.77 14.25
C ALA A 497 7.89 -15.04 13.61
N ILE A 498 8.92 -14.87 12.78
CA ILE A 498 9.80 -15.97 12.38
C ILE A 498 10.95 -16.04 13.37
N TRP A 499 11.10 -17.20 14.00
CA TRP A 499 12.23 -17.53 14.87
C TRP A 499 13.07 -18.63 14.23
N SER A 500 14.38 -18.40 14.17
CA SER A 500 15.31 -19.23 13.40
C SER A 500 16.08 -20.21 14.28
N ASP A 501 15.47 -20.73 15.35
CA ASP A 501 16.05 -21.65 16.34
C ASP A 501 16.85 -22.81 15.73
N ARG A 502 16.31 -23.39 14.65
CA ARG A 502 17.00 -24.39 13.83
C ARG A 502 17.22 -23.78 12.44
N PRO A 503 18.28 -22.97 12.24
CA PRO A 503 18.43 -22.13 11.04
C PRO A 503 18.56 -22.93 9.74
N ASN A 504 18.94 -24.20 9.83
CA ASN A 504 19.09 -25.13 8.70
C ASN A 504 17.89 -26.05 8.49
N ALA A 505 16.80 -25.91 9.28
CA ALA A 505 15.62 -26.76 9.14
C ALA A 505 14.84 -26.49 7.84
N GLN A 506 14.96 -25.27 7.30
CA GLN A 506 14.29 -24.86 6.06
C GLN A 506 15.17 -23.91 5.23
N THR A 507 15.05 -23.99 3.91
CA THR A 507 15.60 -22.97 3.00
C THR A 507 14.78 -21.67 3.07
N GLU A 508 15.31 -20.59 2.52
CA GLU A 508 14.58 -19.32 2.41
C GLU A 508 13.24 -19.46 1.66
N GLU A 509 13.21 -20.28 0.60
CA GLU A 509 12.01 -20.57 -0.19
C GLU A 509 10.99 -21.39 0.59
N GLU A 510 11.44 -22.36 1.39
CA GLU A 510 10.55 -23.15 2.25
C GLU A 510 9.92 -22.29 3.35
N VAL A 511 10.70 -21.37 3.93
CA VAL A 511 10.17 -20.38 4.88
C VAL A 511 9.15 -19.47 4.21
N ALA A 512 9.48 -18.89 3.04
CA ALA A 512 8.56 -18.07 2.27
C ALA A 512 7.23 -18.77 1.96
N LYS A 513 7.31 -20.05 1.55
CA LYS A 513 6.13 -20.88 1.29
C LYS A 513 5.34 -21.20 2.56
N GLY A 514 6.03 -21.49 3.65
CA GLY A 514 5.44 -21.88 4.92
C GLY A 514 4.65 -20.76 5.59
N ILE A 515 5.16 -19.53 5.53
CA ILE A 515 4.47 -18.37 6.12
C ILE A 515 3.35 -17.82 5.23
N TYR A 516 3.38 -18.11 3.91
CA TYR A 516 2.56 -17.46 2.88
C TYR A 516 1.12 -17.30 3.34
N LEU A 517 0.35 -18.40 3.43
CA LEU A 517 -1.09 -18.31 3.68
C LEU A 517 -1.43 -17.76 5.08
N ALA A 518 -0.63 -18.10 6.09
CA ALA A 518 -0.85 -17.64 7.47
C ALA A 518 -0.65 -16.12 7.63
N LEU A 519 0.35 -15.57 6.94
CA LEU A 519 0.61 -14.12 6.94
C LEU A 519 -0.54 -13.34 6.27
N ARG A 520 -1.13 -13.88 5.20
CA ARG A 520 -2.34 -13.31 4.55
C ARG A 520 -3.53 -13.31 5.51
N GLU A 521 -3.72 -14.40 6.25
CA GLU A 521 -4.83 -14.51 7.21
C GLU A 521 -4.66 -13.54 8.40
N MET A 522 -3.42 -13.31 8.83
CA MET A 522 -3.13 -12.25 9.80
C MET A 522 -3.44 -10.87 9.22
N ALA A 523 -3.03 -10.58 7.98
CA ALA A 523 -3.34 -9.31 7.33
C ALA A 523 -4.85 -9.06 7.27
N GLU A 524 -5.63 -10.07 6.87
CA GLU A 524 -7.09 -10.02 6.88
C GLU A 524 -7.65 -9.72 8.29
N THR A 525 -7.25 -10.53 9.27
CA THR A 525 -7.83 -10.49 10.62
C THR A 525 -7.39 -9.26 11.43
N THR A 526 -6.25 -8.66 11.11
CA THR A 526 -5.79 -7.42 11.77
C THR A 526 -6.36 -6.15 11.13
N TYR A 527 -6.94 -6.28 9.94
CA TYR A 527 -7.53 -5.15 9.22
C TYR A 527 -9.07 -5.13 9.35
N ASN A 528 -9.71 -6.31 9.32
CA ASN A 528 -11.17 -6.45 9.25
C ASN A 528 -11.71 -7.59 10.14
N SER A 529 -11.27 -7.67 11.40
CA SER A 529 -11.65 -8.72 12.37
C SER A 529 -13.16 -8.85 12.55
N GLN A 530 -13.89 -7.73 12.56
CA GLN A 530 -15.33 -7.71 12.84
C GLN A 530 -16.18 -8.36 11.73
N ASN A 531 -15.74 -8.22 10.48
CA ASN A 531 -16.39 -8.79 9.30
C ASN A 531 -15.82 -10.15 8.90
N ARG A 532 -14.73 -10.61 9.54
CA ARG A 532 -14.04 -11.87 9.20
C ARG A 532 -14.98 -13.08 9.18
N LYS A 533 -15.98 -13.09 10.05
CA LYS A 533 -17.02 -14.15 10.15
C LYS A 533 -17.90 -14.28 8.90
N ASP A 534 -18.06 -13.19 8.14
CA ASP A 534 -18.89 -13.12 6.94
C ASP A 534 -18.11 -13.49 5.67
N TYR A 535 -16.83 -13.83 5.82
CA TYR A 535 -15.91 -14.20 4.75
C TYR A 535 -15.43 -15.65 4.96
N SER A 536 -15.94 -16.61 4.19
CA SER A 536 -15.57 -18.01 4.42
C SER A 536 -14.09 -18.28 4.14
N PHE A 537 -13.50 -19.27 4.82
CA PHE A 537 -12.11 -19.68 4.57
C PHE A 537 -11.85 -20.06 3.11
N GLN A 538 -12.82 -20.69 2.44
CA GLN A 538 -12.70 -21.05 1.03
C GLN A 538 -12.66 -19.81 0.13
N GLN A 539 -13.52 -18.81 0.38
CA GLN A 539 -13.49 -17.55 -0.35
C GLN A 539 -12.16 -16.82 -0.11
N PHE A 540 -11.65 -16.83 1.13
CA PHE A 540 -10.33 -16.31 1.47
C PHE A 540 -9.22 -16.97 0.65
N GLN A 541 -9.16 -18.31 0.64
CA GLN A 541 -8.16 -19.03 -0.15
C GLN A 541 -8.27 -18.74 -1.64
N ASN A 542 -9.50 -18.64 -2.17
CA ASN A 542 -9.72 -18.30 -3.57
C ASN A 542 -9.17 -16.90 -3.90
N THR A 543 -9.49 -15.89 -3.07
CA THR A 543 -8.97 -14.54 -3.24
C THR A 543 -7.44 -14.50 -3.17
N VAL A 544 -6.84 -15.18 -2.17
CA VAL A 544 -5.37 -15.27 -2.05
C VAL A 544 -4.74 -15.92 -3.28
N ASN A 545 -5.33 -16.98 -3.82
CA ASN A 545 -4.83 -17.66 -5.01
C ASN A 545 -4.94 -16.79 -6.27
N THR A 546 -6.03 -16.01 -6.39
CA THR A 546 -6.20 -15.06 -7.49
C THR A 546 -5.23 -13.89 -7.41
N LEU A 547 -5.01 -13.33 -6.22
CA LEU A 547 -4.15 -12.16 -6.04
C LEU A 547 -2.65 -12.51 -6.07
N GLY A 548 -2.25 -13.66 -5.52
CA GLY A 548 -0.85 -14.06 -5.47
C GLY A 548 0.02 -13.15 -4.59
N ASN A 549 1.33 -13.12 -4.87
CA ASN A 549 2.26 -12.13 -4.31
C ASN A 549 2.01 -10.73 -4.89
N SER A 550 2.66 -9.73 -4.28
CA SER A 550 2.78 -8.38 -4.86
C SER A 550 3.21 -8.40 -6.33
N LEU A 551 2.77 -7.41 -7.11
CA LEU A 551 3.09 -7.30 -8.53
C LEU A 551 4.59 -7.11 -8.78
N ASP A 552 5.27 -6.42 -7.86
CA ASP A 552 6.70 -6.13 -7.95
C ASP A 552 7.58 -7.11 -7.15
N TYR A 553 7.02 -8.26 -6.77
CA TYR A 553 7.72 -9.25 -5.95
C TYR A 553 9.07 -9.65 -6.56
N ASN A 554 9.12 -9.90 -7.87
CA ASN A 554 10.34 -10.24 -8.60
C ASN A 554 10.98 -9.03 -9.33
N ASN A 555 10.75 -7.80 -8.85
CA ASN A 555 11.26 -6.56 -9.47
C ASN A 555 10.75 -6.29 -10.91
N GLU A 556 9.67 -6.95 -11.33
CA GLU A 556 9.08 -6.80 -12.68
C GLU A 556 8.52 -5.40 -12.93
N VAL A 557 7.98 -4.73 -11.90
CA VAL A 557 7.42 -3.38 -12.01
C VAL A 557 8.54 -2.36 -11.87
N SER A 558 9.44 -2.53 -10.89
CA SER A 558 10.56 -1.62 -10.64
C SER A 558 11.49 -1.47 -11.84
N SER A 559 11.61 -2.51 -12.68
CA SER A 559 12.38 -2.48 -13.93
C SER A 559 11.72 -1.73 -15.09
N LEU A 560 10.43 -1.40 -15.01
CA LEU A 560 9.72 -0.67 -16.07
C LEU A 560 10.09 0.82 -16.06
N PRO A 561 10.12 1.48 -17.24
CA PRO A 561 10.37 2.92 -17.32
C PRO A 561 9.28 3.70 -16.57
N THR A 562 9.68 4.77 -15.89
CA THR A 562 8.75 5.69 -15.22
C THR A 562 8.45 6.87 -16.12
N GLY A 563 7.19 7.08 -16.47
CA GLY A 563 6.75 8.36 -17.05
C GLY A 563 6.93 9.49 -16.04
N LYS A 564 7.38 10.67 -16.49
CA LYS A 564 7.44 11.85 -15.61
C LYS A 564 6.03 12.41 -15.44
N PRO A 565 5.54 12.64 -14.22
CA PRO A 565 4.26 13.31 -14.01
C PRO A 565 4.24 14.69 -14.66
N ILE A 566 3.13 15.03 -15.33
CA ILE A 566 2.98 16.27 -16.08
C ILE A 566 1.96 17.18 -15.40
N GLN A 567 2.34 18.41 -15.09
CA GLN A 567 1.37 19.41 -14.62
C GLN A 567 0.45 19.80 -15.77
N VAL A 568 -0.86 19.65 -15.59
CA VAL A 568 -1.87 20.11 -16.55
C VAL A 568 -2.48 21.42 -16.06
N LYS A 569 -2.69 22.35 -16.99
CA LYS A 569 -3.28 23.67 -16.74
C LYS A 569 -4.42 23.92 -17.72
N VAL A 570 -5.37 24.74 -17.32
CA VAL A 570 -6.43 25.24 -18.20
C VAL A 570 -5.78 26.07 -19.31
N VAL A 571 -6.09 25.76 -20.56
CA VAL A 571 -5.58 26.46 -21.74
C VAL A 571 -6.56 27.57 -22.09
N LYS A 572 -6.10 28.82 -21.94
CA LYS A 572 -6.91 30.03 -22.18
C LYS A 572 -6.49 30.85 -23.40
N SER A 573 -5.44 30.43 -24.11
CA SER A 573 -4.85 31.20 -25.22
C SER A 573 -5.83 31.49 -26.34
N LYS A 574 -6.68 30.51 -26.71
CA LYS A 574 -7.71 30.71 -27.75
C LYS A 574 -8.74 31.76 -27.34
N LEU A 575 -9.24 31.69 -26.10
CA LEU A 575 -10.19 32.67 -25.57
C LEU A 575 -9.57 34.07 -25.50
N ASP A 576 -8.31 34.17 -25.07
CA ASP A 576 -7.57 35.43 -25.02
C ASP A 576 -7.40 36.05 -26.42
N GLU A 577 -7.09 35.23 -27.43
CA GLU A 577 -7.00 35.68 -28.82
C GLU A 577 -8.36 36.15 -29.37
N LEU A 578 -9.44 35.42 -29.07
CA LEU A 578 -10.80 35.80 -29.46
C LEU A 578 -11.24 37.11 -28.82
N VAL A 579 -10.96 37.32 -27.53
CA VAL A 579 -11.25 38.59 -26.83
C VAL A 579 -10.50 39.75 -27.49
N LYS A 580 -9.23 39.56 -27.84
CA LYS A 580 -8.44 40.58 -28.56
C LYS A 580 -9.08 40.94 -29.90
N LYS A 581 -9.41 39.94 -30.74
CA LYS A 581 -10.08 40.17 -32.04
C LYS A 581 -11.44 40.83 -31.88
N ALA A 582 -12.25 40.40 -30.92
CA ALA A 582 -13.58 40.95 -30.67
C ALA A 582 -13.54 42.44 -30.29
N LYS A 583 -12.52 42.85 -29.52
CA LYS A 583 -12.32 44.25 -29.11
C LYS A 583 -11.82 45.17 -30.23
N GLU A 584 -11.26 44.62 -31.30
CA GLU A 584 -10.81 45.39 -32.47
C GLU A 584 -11.94 45.70 -33.46
N ILE A 585 -13.14 45.12 -33.26
CA ILE A 585 -14.30 45.34 -34.13
C ILE A 585 -14.77 46.79 -34.03
N ASN A 586 -14.93 47.46 -35.18
CA ASN A 586 -15.46 48.81 -35.23
C ASN A 586 -16.98 48.81 -35.03
N ASN A 587 -17.41 49.17 -33.82
CA ASN A 587 -18.81 49.20 -33.41
C ASN A 587 -19.70 50.11 -34.26
N GLU A 588 -19.16 51.11 -34.95
CA GLU A 588 -19.95 52.06 -35.74
C GLU A 588 -20.63 51.41 -36.95
N LEU A 589 -20.11 50.28 -37.42
CA LEU A 589 -20.56 49.57 -38.62
C LEU A 589 -21.78 48.65 -38.38
N TYR A 590 -22.11 48.35 -37.12
CA TYR A 590 -23.09 47.30 -36.77
C TYR A 590 -24.25 47.80 -35.91
N THR A 591 -25.37 47.08 -35.89
CA THR A 591 -26.57 47.46 -35.12
C THR A 591 -26.31 47.45 -33.61
N GLU A 592 -26.99 48.35 -32.88
CA GLU A 592 -26.85 48.46 -31.41
C GLU A 592 -27.11 47.14 -30.69
N GLU A 593 -28.10 46.36 -31.15
CA GLU A 593 -28.43 45.05 -30.58
C GLU A 593 -27.30 44.04 -30.74
N SER A 594 -26.68 43.96 -31.93
CA SER A 594 -25.58 43.01 -32.17
C SER A 594 -24.30 43.40 -31.43
N ILE A 595 -24.02 44.70 -31.28
CA ILE A 595 -22.90 45.21 -30.48
C ILE A 595 -23.12 44.98 -28.98
N LYS A 596 -24.36 45.11 -28.50
CA LYS A 596 -24.69 44.78 -27.10
C LYS A 596 -24.39 43.31 -26.79
N ASN A 597 -24.84 42.39 -27.65
CA ASN A 597 -24.58 40.96 -27.49
C ASN A 597 -23.08 40.64 -27.54
N LEU A 598 -22.31 41.28 -28.44
CA LEU A 598 -20.86 41.16 -28.50
C LEU A 598 -20.20 41.69 -27.21
N SER A 599 -20.65 42.84 -26.70
CA SER A 599 -20.10 43.45 -25.48
C SER A 599 -20.35 42.58 -24.25
N GLU A 600 -21.54 41.99 -24.13
CA GLU A 600 -21.87 41.03 -23.07
C GLU A 600 -21.00 39.76 -23.17
N ALA A 601 -20.82 39.21 -24.38
CA ALA A 601 -19.96 38.05 -24.60
C ALA A 601 -18.47 38.34 -24.29
N ILE A 602 -17.97 39.53 -24.63
CA ILE A 602 -16.60 39.97 -24.27
C ILE A 602 -16.47 40.06 -22.74
N PHE A 603 -17.44 40.67 -22.05
CA PHE A 603 -17.41 40.79 -20.59
C PHE A 603 -17.34 39.43 -19.90
N ASP A 604 -18.17 38.47 -20.33
CA ASP A 604 -18.14 37.11 -19.79
C ASP A 604 -16.81 36.40 -20.09
N ALA A 605 -16.26 36.56 -21.30
CA ALA A 605 -14.97 36.02 -21.69
C ALA A 605 -13.82 36.56 -20.84
N GLU A 606 -13.78 37.87 -20.57
CA GLU A 606 -12.76 38.48 -19.71
C GLU A 606 -12.85 38.00 -18.26
N LYS A 607 -14.07 37.79 -17.75
CA LYS A 607 -14.27 37.21 -16.43
C LYS A 607 -13.67 35.80 -16.35
N ILE A 608 -13.90 34.97 -17.36
CA ILE A 608 -13.32 33.63 -17.45
C ILE A 608 -11.79 33.64 -17.60
N LEU A 609 -11.23 34.59 -18.35
CA LEU A 609 -9.78 34.73 -18.49
C LEU A 609 -9.09 34.98 -17.15
N ASN A 610 -9.72 35.77 -16.28
CA ASN A 610 -9.19 36.12 -14.96
C ASN A 610 -9.48 35.08 -13.86
N ASP A 611 -10.37 34.11 -14.11
CA ASP A 611 -10.74 33.09 -13.12
C ASP A 611 -9.82 31.86 -13.18
N ASN A 612 -8.95 31.67 -12.20
CA ASN A 612 -8.03 30.53 -12.14
C ASN A 612 -8.68 29.20 -11.74
N SER A 613 -9.97 29.19 -11.37
CA SER A 613 -10.72 28.01 -10.94
C SER A 613 -11.59 27.37 -12.04
N VAL A 614 -11.69 28.02 -13.20
CA VAL A 614 -12.56 27.60 -14.30
C VAL A 614 -12.18 26.23 -14.89
N THR A 615 -13.16 25.50 -15.44
CA THR A 615 -12.93 24.25 -16.19
C THR A 615 -12.52 24.56 -17.64
N GLN A 616 -11.84 23.62 -18.30
CA GLN A 616 -11.56 23.77 -19.74
C GLN A 616 -12.86 23.85 -20.55
N GLU A 617 -13.86 23.05 -20.20
CA GLU A 617 -15.17 23.07 -20.87
C GLU A 617 -15.84 24.44 -20.81
N LYS A 618 -15.74 25.15 -19.67
CA LYS A 618 -16.31 26.49 -19.56
C LYS A 618 -15.52 27.53 -20.35
N VAL A 619 -14.19 27.39 -20.42
CA VAL A 619 -13.36 28.21 -21.31
C VAL A 619 -13.77 28.01 -22.76
N ASP A 620 -13.96 26.75 -23.19
CA ASP A 620 -14.32 26.39 -24.55
C ASP A 620 -15.77 26.84 -24.88
N GLU A 621 -16.70 26.71 -23.93
CA GLU A 621 -18.08 27.19 -24.05
C GLU A 621 -18.12 28.71 -24.26
N VAL A 622 -17.43 29.49 -23.41
CA VAL A 622 -17.41 30.94 -23.52
C VAL A 622 -16.67 31.40 -24.77
N ALA A 623 -15.62 30.68 -25.20
CA ALA A 623 -14.98 30.91 -26.49
C ALA A 623 -15.97 30.72 -27.65
N SER A 624 -16.80 29.67 -27.61
CA SER A 624 -17.83 29.43 -28.64
C SER A 624 -18.93 30.48 -28.62
N ILE A 625 -19.35 30.96 -27.44
CA ILE A 625 -20.32 32.07 -27.31
C ILE A 625 -19.76 33.34 -27.94
N LEU A 626 -18.50 33.68 -27.65
CA LEU A 626 -17.83 34.85 -28.19
C LEU A 626 -17.66 34.76 -29.71
N GLU A 627 -17.22 33.61 -30.24
CA GLU A 627 -17.15 33.35 -31.69
C GLU A 627 -18.52 33.57 -32.35
N LYS A 628 -19.59 33.00 -31.79
CA LYS A 628 -20.95 33.21 -32.31
C LYS A 628 -21.41 34.66 -32.24
N ALA A 629 -21.04 35.41 -31.20
CA ALA A 629 -21.40 36.82 -31.09
C ALA A 629 -20.69 37.66 -32.16
N MET A 630 -19.43 37.35 -32.47
CA MET A 630 -18.69 37.95 -33.57
C MET A 630 -19.30 37.59 -34.94
N ASP A 631 -19.67 36.33 -35.15
CA ASP A 631 -20.26 35.86 -36.42
C ASP A 631 -21.68 36.40 -36.68
N ASN A 632 -22.42 36.75 -35.63
CA ASN A 632 -23.80 37.25 -35.72
C ASN A 632 -23.92 38.79 -35.71
N LEU A 633 -22.82 39.50 -35.93
CA LEU A 633 -22.85 40.94 -36.13
C LEU A 633 -23.69 41.32 -37.35
N LYS A 634 -24.56 42.33 -37.20
CA LYS A 634 -25.45 42.80 -38.27
C LYS A 634 -25.05 44.21 -38.69
N GLU A 635 -24.66 44.40 -39.94
CA GLU A 635 -24.28 45.71 -40.46
C GLU A 635 -25.46 46.70 -40.41
N LYS A 636 -25.17 47.98 -40.15
CA LYS A 636 -26.16 49.05 -40.29
C LYS A 636 -26.53 49.19 -41.77
N VAL A 637 -27.82 49.14 -42.10
CA VAL A 637 -28.29 49.42 -43.47
C VAL A 637 -28.01 50.89 -43.79
N VAL A 638 -27.16 51.15 -44.77
CA VAL A 638 -27.01 52.49 -45.36
C VAL A 638 -28.13 52.68 -46.38
N GLU A 639 -29.17 53.44 -46.02
CA GLU A 639 -30.12 53.95 -47.02
C GLU A 639 -29.41 54.98 -47.90
N ASN A 640 -29.01 54.57 -49.09
CA ASN A 640 -28.71 55.51 -50.17
C ASN A 640 -30.03 56.02 -50.73
N THR A 641 -30.42 57.23 -50.31
CA THR A 641 -31.48 58.01 -50.94
C THR A 641 -31.10 58.28 -52.40
N LYS A 642 -31.88 57.72 -53.33
CA LYS A 642 -31.85 58.11 -54.75
C LYS A 642 -32.71 59.36 -54.91
N ASP A 643 -32.08 60.47 -55.30
CA ASP A 643 -32.77 61.61 -55.90
C ASP A 643 -33.17 61.27 -57.34
N GLU A 644 -34.46 61.34 -57.62
CA GLU A 644 -35.02 61.42 -58.97
C GLU A 644 -34.92 62.87 -59.45
N ASN A 645 -34.30 63.11 -60.61
CA ASN A 645 -34.91 64.02 -61.56
C ASN A 645 -34.56 63.73 -63.03
N THR A 646 -35.65 63.65 -63.78
CA THR A 646 -35.83 63.42 -65.22
C THR A 646 -34.98 64.28 -66.17
N THR A 647 -34.54 63.74 -67.32
CA THR A 647 -35.16 64.01 -68.66
C THR A 647 -34.44 63.33 -69.84
N LYS A 648 -35.26 62.60 -70.63
CA LYS A 648 -35.42 62.57 -72.11
C LYS A 648 -34.22 62.43 -73.08
N LEU A 649 -34.42 61.43 -73.97
CA LEU A 649 -34.14 61.40 -75.44
C LEU A 649 -32.65 61.46 -75.85
N GLU A 650 -32.13 60.82 -76.89
CA GLU A 650 -32.66 60.03 -78.00
C GLU A 650 -31.44 59.32 -78.64
N ASP A 651 -31.70 58.17 -79.25
CA ASP A 651 -31.17 57.70 -80.52
C ASP A 651 -29.66 57.64 -80.88
N THR A 652 -29.30 56.39 -81.19
CA THR A 652 -28.56 55.93 -82.37
C THR A 652 -27.02 55.88 -82.40
N LYS A 653 -26.61 54.61 -82.57
CA LYS A 653 -25.76 54.07 -83.66
C LYS A 653 -24.23 54.10 -83.53
N ILE A 654 -23.75 52.85 -83.51
CA ILE A 654 -22.81 52.26 -84.50
C ILE A 654 -21.32 52.51 -84.26
N GLN A 655 -20.67 51.39 -83.94
CA GLN A 655 -19.40 50.89 -84.48
C GLN A 655 -18.14 51.72 -84.19
N LYS A 656 -16.95 51.17 -84.05
CA LYS A 656 -16.41 49.81 -84.20
C LYS A 656 -14.98 49.92 -83.66
N ASN A 657 -14.44 48.79 -83.23
CA ASN A 657 -13.07 48.36 -83.48
C ASN A 657 -11.93 49.22 -82.89
N ASP A 658 -10.83 48.66 -82.46
CA ASP A 658 -10.35 47.29 -82.50
C ASP A 658 -9.09 47.28 -81.63
N ASN A 659 -8.82 46.08 -81.16
CA ASN A 659 -7.49 45.57 -80.87
C ASN A 659 -6.76 46.11 -79.64
N ALA A 660 -6.05 45.29 -78.89
CA ALA A 660 -5.96 43.84 -78.77
C ALA A 660 -4.83 43.60 -77.74
N VAL A 661 -4.75 42.34 -77.32
CA VAL A 661 -3.54 41.67 -76.80
C VAL A 661 -3.35 41.91 -75.31
N GLN A 662 -3.94 41.03 -74.49
CA GLN A 662 -3.37 39.75 -73.99
C GLN A 662 -2.37 40.01 -72.87
N ASN A 663 -2.24 39.23 -71.80
CA ASN A 663 -2.75 37.94 -71.31
C ASN A 663 -2.65 38.09 -69.77
N GLY A 664 -3.33 37.36 -68.91
CA GLY A 664 -4.16 36.19 -69.09
C GLY A 664 -4.81 35.86 -67.75
N ASN A 665 -6.08 35.53 -67.86
CA ASN A 665 -6.98 34.89 -66.91
C ASN A 665 -6.28 33.84 -66.00
N SER A 666 -6.50 33.76 -64.68
CA SER A 666 -7.77 33.54 -63.95
C SER A 666 -8.34 32.14 -64.24
N ILE A 667 -8.84 31.33 -63.30
CA ILE A 667 -10.17 31.44 -62.68
C ILE A 667 -10.40 30.09 -61.94
N LEU A 668 -11.10 30.14 -60.79
CA LEU A 668 -11.79 29.03 -60.10
C LEU A 668 -12.87 28.38 -60.98
N PRO A 669 -13.46 27.22 -60.64
CA PRO A 669 -14.93 27.25 -60.68
C PRO A 669 -15.65 26.44 -59.60
N LYS A 670 -16.91 26.86 -59.38
CA LYS A 670 -17.99 26.17 -58.69
C LYS A 670 -18.82 25.30 -59.66
N THR A 671 -19.28 24.16 -59.13
CA THR A 671 -20.55 23.40 -59.32
C THR A 671 -21.25 23.29 -60.69
N GLY A 672 -21.63 22.05 -61.04
CA GLY A 672 -22.70 21.68 -61.98
C GLY A 672 -22.72 20.18 -62.31
N ASP A 673 -23.90 19.57 -62.24
CA ASP A 673 -24.25 18.14 -62.36
C ASP A 673 -24.14 17.50 -63.77
N ASP A 674 -24.31 16.17 -63.76
CA ASP A 674 -24.79 15.22 -64.80
C ASP A 674 -23.79 14.53 -65.77
N ASP A 675 -23.56 13.22 -65.51
CA ASP A 675 -23.65 12.08 -66.46
C ASP A 675 -23.26 10.78 -65.71
N LEU A 676 -24.19 9.92 -65.26
CA LEU A 676 -24.88 8.87 -66.03
C LEU A 676 -23.95 7.91 -66.82
N LYS A 677 -23.41 6.88 -66.15
CA LYS A 677 -23.45 5.45 -66.53
C LYS A 677 -22.41 4.63 -65.76
N ILE A 678 -22.81 3.39 -65.47
CA ILE A 678 -22.04 2.25 -64.91
C ILE A 678 -22.35 2.02 -63.42
N TYR A 679 -22.83 0.79 -63.14
CA TYR A 679 -23.28 0.19 -61.87
C TYR A 679 -24.78 0.22 -61.57
N LEU A 680 -25.53 -0.56 -62.35
CA LEU A 680 -26.74 -1.23 -61.90
C LEU A 680 -26.83 -2.60 -62.57
N MET A 681 -26.71 -3.67 -61.76
CA MET A 681 -27.49 -4.92 -61.77
C MET A 681 -26.67 -6.09 -61.21
N ILE A 682 -27.35 -6.97 -60.44
CA ILE A 682 -26.93 -8.27 -59.87
C ILE A 682 -26.35 -8.11 -58.44
N VAL A 683 -26.98 -8.44 -57.31
CA VAL A 683 -28.15 -9.27 -56.95
C VAL A 683 -28.75 -8.79 -55.61
N ALA A 684 -30.06 -8.60 -55.57
CA ALA A 684 -30.86 -8.75 -54.36
C ALA A 684 -31.54 -10.13 -54.42
N ALA A 685 -31.12 -11.07 -53.58
CA ALA A 685 -31.84 -12.30 -53.23
C ALA A 685 -31.02 -13.09 -52.20
N ILE A 686 -31.72 -13.82 -51.33
CA ILE A 686 -31.23 -14.77 -50.32
C ILE A 686 -31.00 -14.17 -48.93
N SER A 687 -32.07 -13.58 -48.40
CA SER A 687 -32.61 -14.08 -47.13
C SER A 687 -33.15 -15.51 -47.34
N VAL A 688 -32.94 -16.38 -46.34
CA VAL A 688 -33.26 -17.83 -46.31
C VAL A 688 -32.19 -18.75 -46.94
N ILE A 689 -31.16 -19.10 -46.17
CA ILE A 689 -30.53 -20.44 -46.04
C ILE A 689 -29.67 -20.39 -44.76
N GLY A 690 -30.33 -20.56 -43.61
CA GLY A 690 -29.70 -20.67 -42.29
C GLY A 690 -30.39 -21.70 -41.38
N ILE A 691 -31.33 -22.48 -41.92
CA ILE A 691 -32.18 -23.43 -41.19
C ILE A 691 -32.20 -24.79 -41.91
N VAL A 692 -31.05 -25.29 -42.40
CA VAL A 692 -30.91 -26.69 -42.86
C VAL A 692 -29.59 -27.36 -42.44
N ILE A 693 -28.58 -26.62 -41.95
CA ILE A 693 -27.28 -27.20 -41.48
C ILE A 693 -27.24 -27.39 -39.94
N LEU A 694 -28.40 -27.63 -39.32
CA LEU A 694 -28.49 -28.01 -37.89
C LEU A 694 -29.31 -29.28 -37.64
N ARG A 695 -29.50 -30.13 -38.67
CA ARG A 695 -30.23 -31.41 -38.54
C ARG A 695 -29.50 -32.65 -39.04
N LYS A 696 -28.18 -32.62 -39.26
CA LYS A 696 -27.43 -33.80 -39.75
C LYS A 696 -26.28 -34.35 -38.90
N ASN A 697 -26.08 -33.87 -37.65
CA ASN A 697 -25.09 -34.44 -36.72
C ASN A 697 -25.71 -35.03 -35.43
N LYS A 698 -26.96 -35.47 -35.48
CA LYS A 698 -27.62 -36.19 -34.38
C LYS A 698 -28.00 -37.61 -34.82
N LYS A 699 -27.00 -38.45 -35.14
CA LYS A 699 -27.11 -39.92 -35.24
C LYS A 699 -25.73 -40.54 -35.52
N GLN A 700 -24.91 -40.68 -34.48
CA GLN A 700 -23.88 -41.73 -34.34
C GLN A 700 -23.20 -41.61 -32.96
N SER A 701 -23.91 -42.05 -31.92
CA SER A 701 -23.33 -42.52 -30.65
C SER A 701 -24.44 -43.16 -29.81
N LEU A 702 -24.90 -44.33 -30.26
CA LEU A 702 -25.70 -45.28 -29.48
C LEU A 702 -25.26 -46.67 -29.96
N GLN A 703 -24.20 -47.17 -29.36
CA GLN A 703 -23.91 -48.58 -29.10
C GLN A 703 -22.84 -48.66 -28.02
#